data_AF-A0A4S8IW02-F1
#
_entry.id   AF-A0A4S8IW02-F1
#
_cell.length_a   1.000
_cell.length_b   1.000
_cell.length_c   1.000
_cell.angle_alpha   90.00
_cell.angle_beta   90.00
_cell.angle_gamma   90.00
#
_symmetry.space_group_name_H-M   'P 1'
#
loop_
_entity.id
_entity.type
_entity.pdbx_description
1 polymer ?
#
loop_
_entity_poly.entity_id
_entity_poly.type
_entity_poly.pdbx_seq_one_letter_code
_entity_poly.pdbx_strand_id
1 'polypeptide(L)'
;MAGISAFRKAQRPQGPATIMAIGTANPPNLYEQSTFPDFYFRVTNSDHMPELKEKFRRICGKTMIKKRYMHLTEEVLNQKPGMCSYMDPSFDERQEIVVEEVPRLAKEAAAKAIEEWGRDKSGITHLVFCSTSGIDMPGADYRLVKLLDLPLSVNRIMLYNQACHIGAQMLRIAKDIAENNKDARVLAVACELNTLIFRGPDERDFLSLAGQAAFADGAAAVIVGADPIQGVEKPIFEMMSAAQVTVPDCERAVGGHLKEIGLTFHFMNQLPMLISNNLENCLLEAFKPLGITDWNEVFWVSHPGNWGIMDAIEKKFAKSSLAVTAGSRPSPRIAKMVSNDAIRKAQRPQGPATIMAIGTANPPNLYEQSTFPDFYFRVTNSDHMPELKEKFRRICGKTMIKKRYMHLTEEVLEQKPGMCSYMDPSFDERQEIVVEEVPRLAKEAAAKAIEEWGRDKSGITHLVFCSTSGIDMPGADYRLVKLLGLPLSVNRIMLYNQACHIGAQMLRIAKDIAENNKDARVLVVACELNTLIFRGPDERDFLSLAGQAAFADGAAAVIVGADPIQGVEKPIFEMMSAAQVTVPDCERAVGGHLKEIGLTFHFMNQLPMLISNNLENCLLEAFKPLGITDWNEVFWVSHPGNWGIMDAIEKKVGLKQEKLRSSRHVFGEYGNMMSATVLFVMDDVRRRSAAEGRATTGDGLDWGVLFGFGPGLSIETVMANVHPFRKAQRARGPATIMAIGTANPPNLYEQSTFPDFYFRVTNSDHMPELKEKFRRICGKTMIKKRYMHLTEEVLKDKPGMCSYMDPSLDERQDIVVEEVPRLAKEAAAKAIKEWGRDKSDVTHLVFCSTSGVDMPGADYRLVKLLGLPLSVNRIMLYNQACHIGAQILRIAKDIAENNKDARVLVVACELNTLIFRGPDERDFLSLAGQAAFADGAAAVIVGADPIQGVEKPIFEMMSAAQVTVPDCERAVGGHLKEIGLTFHFMNQLPMLISNNLENCLLEAFKPLGITDWNEVFWVSHPGNWGIMDAIERKVGLKQEKLRSSRHVFGEYGNMMSATVLFVMDDVRKRSAAEGRATTGDGLEWGVLFGFGPGLSIETVVLRSVAL
;
A
#
# COMPACT_ATOMS: atom_id res chain seq x y z
N MET A 1 12.10 20.23 33.19
CA MET A 1 12.81 19.12 32.51
C MET A 1 13.66 18.26 33.45
N ALA A 2 14.67 18.79 34.17
CA ALA A 2 15.58 17.97 35.00
C ALA A 2 14.88 16.99 35.95
N GLY A 3 13.83 17.41 36.68
CA GLY A 3 13.05 16.51 37.55
C GLY A 3 12.29 15.40 36.82
N ILE A 4 11.79 15.64 35.60
CA ILE A 4 11.09 14.63 34.78
C ILE A 4 12.11 13.65 34.18
N SER A 5 13.28 14.14 33.77
CA SER A 5 14.39 13.27 33.34
C SER A 5 14.90 12.41 34.50
N ALA A 6 15.04 12.99 35.70
CA ALA A 6 15.39 12.25 36.91
C ALA A 6 14.30 11.22 37.29
N PHE A 7 13.02 11.55 37.16
CA PHE A 7 11.91 10.63 37.40
C PHE A 7 11.86 9.48 36.38
N ARG A 8 11.90 9.78 35.06
CA ARG A 8 11.99 8.76 33.99
C ARG A 8 13.25 7.89 34.18
N LYS A 9 14.39 8.45 34.63
CA LYS A 9 15.62 7.71 34.97
C LYS A 9 15.51 6.91 36.28
N ALA A 10 14.68 7.34 37.22
CA ALA A 10 14.43 6.66 38.50
C ALA A 10 13.30 5.61 38.42
N GLN A 11 12.57 5.53 37.31
CA GLN A 11 11.62 4.45 37.00
C GLN A 11 12.19 3.38 36.05
N ARG A 12 13.24 3.71 35.28
CA ARG A 12 13.98 2.71 34.51
C ARG A 12 14.96 1.93 35.41
N PRO A 13 15.08 0.61 35.23
CA PRO A 13 16.07 -0.19 35.91
C PRO A 13 17.49 0.11 35.41
N GLN A 14 18.51 -0.37 36.13
CA GLN A 14 19.92 -0.20 35.77
C GLN A 14 20.55 -1.46 35.15
N GLY A 15 20.04 -2.65 35.48
CA GLY A 15 20.39 -3.95 34.91
C GLY A 15 19.43 -4.42 33.81
N PRO A 16 19.79 -5.51 33.10
CA PRO A 16 18.93 -6.11 32.08
C PRO A 16 17.70 -6.78 32.72
N ALA A 17 16.67 -7.03 31.91
CA ALA A 17 15.61 -7.94 32.33
C ALA A 17 16.20 -9.33 32.61
N THR A 18 15.66 -9.99 33.63
CA THR A 18 16.22 -11.20 34.20
C THR A 18 15.10 -12.18 34.54
N ILE A 19 15.25 -13.43 34.14
CA ILE A 19 14.39 -14.54 34.57
C ILE A 19 14.80 -14.90 36.00
N MET A 20 13.85 -14.82 36.94
CA MET A 20 14.07 -15.05 38.37
C MET A 20 13.45 -16.35 38.91
N ALA A 21 12.53 -16.96 38.15
CA ALA A 21 11.90 -18.24 38.47
C ALA A 21 11.31 -18.89 37.23
N ILE A 22 11.20 -20.22 37.25
CA ILE A 22 10.70 -21.10 36.18
C ILE A 22 9.88 -22.23 36.81
N GLY A 23 8.56 -22.23 36.59
CA GLY A 23 7.66 -23.31 36.98
C GLY A 23 7.15 -24.09 35.78
N THR A 24 7.04 -25.42 35.90
CA THR A 24 6.48 -26.29 34.85
C THR A 24 5.43 -27.25 35.41
N ALA A 25 4.41 -27.55 34.62
CA ALA A 25 3.35 -28.49 34.97
C ALA A 25 2.96 -29.34 33.76
N ASN A 26 2.64 -30.60 34.03
CA ASN A 26 2.13 -31.57 33.06
C ASN A 26 0.87 -32.21 33.66
N PRO A 27 -0.15 -32.59 32.86
CA PRO A 27 -1.29 -33.33 33.37
C PRO A 27 -0.85 -34.69 33.95
N PRO A 28 -1.64 -35.29 34.87
CA PRO A 28 -1.21 -36.46 35.63
C PRO A 28 -1.10 -37.74 34.78
N ASN A 29 -1.80 -37.84 33.65
CA ASN A 29 -1.79 -39.06 32.84
C ASN A 29 -0.56 -39.09 31.93
N LEU A 30 0.19 -40.19 32.03
CA LEU A 30 1.44 -40.43 31.32
C LEU A 30 1.30 -41.64 30.39
N TYR A 31 1.65 -41.43 29.13
CA TYR A 31 1.68 -42.45 28.09
C TYR A 31 3.11 -42.69 27.64
N GLU A 32 3.54 -43.96 27.60
CA GLU A 32 4.80 -44.34 26.97
C GLU A 32 4.62 -44.27 25.44
N GLN A 33 5.50 -43.56 24.75
CA GLN A 33 5.37 -43.29 23.31
C GLN A 33 5.40 -44.58 22.47
N SER A 34 6.03 -45.64 22.98
CA SER A 34 6.10 -46.97 22.35
C SER A 34 4.76 -47.71 22.32
N THR A 35 3.89 -47.50 23.32
CA THR A 35 2.56 -48.13 23.44
C THR A 35 1.42 -47.18 23.08
N PHE A 36 1.69 -45.89 22.93
CA PHE A 36 0.70 -44.89 22.49
C PHE A 36 -0.09 -45.28 21.22
N PRO A 37 0.49 -45.92 20.17
CA PRO A 37 -0.28 -46.44 19.04
C PRO A 37 -1.37 -47.47 19.42
N ASP A 38 -1.13 -48.29 20.43
CA ASP A 38 -2.05 -49.32 20.92
C ASP A 38 -3.11 -48.78 21.90
N PHE A 39 -2.91 -47.56 22.41
CA PHE A 39 -3.95 -46.76 23.06
C PHE A 39 -4.79 -46.02 22.01
N TYR A 40 -4.14 -45.24 21.14
CA TYR A 40 -4.78 -44.37 20.15
C TYR A 40 -5.74 -45.14 19.22
N PHE A 41 -5.28 -46.23 18.58
CA PHE A 41 -6.14 -47.01 17.67
C PHE A 41 -7.32 -47.70 18.38
N ARG A 42 -7.23 -47.93 19.69
CA ARG A 42 -8.32 -48.51 20.49
C ARG A 42 -9.39 -47.47 20.79
N VAL A 43 -8.99 -46.32 21.34
CA VAL A 43 -9.92 -45.24 21.72
C VAL A 43 -10.58 -44.58 20.51
N THR A 44 -9.95 -44.63 19.33
CA THR A 44 -10.56 -44.19 18.05
C THR A 44 -11.32 -45.31 17.32
N ASN A 45 -11.58 -46.47 17.95
CA ASN A 45 -12.25 -47.64 17.35
C ASN A 45 -11.65 -48.09 16.00
N SER A 46 -10.35 -47.85 15.81
CA SER A 46 -9.64 -47.97 14.53
C SER A 46 -8.75 -49.22 14.43
N ASP A 47 -8.79 -50.14 15.41
CA ASP A 47 -8.00 -51.39 15.40
C ASP A 47 -8.22 -52.27 14.15
N HIS A 48 -9.28 -52.03 13.38
CA HIS A 48 -9.53 -52.61 12.06
C HIS A 48 -8.58 -52.11 10.95
N MET A 49 -7.70 -51.13 11.22
CA MET A 49 -6.69 -50.56 10.31
C MET A 49 -5.24 -50.96 10.69
N PRO A 50 -4.86 -52.24 10.63
CA PRO A 50 -3.58 -52.73 11.15
C PRO A 50 -2.35 -52.14 10.46
N GLU A 51 -2.41 -51.86 9.15
CA GLU A 51 -1.31 -51.24 8.41
C GLU A 51 -1.05 -49.79 8.85
N LEU A 52 -2.12 -49.02 9.09
CA LEU A 52 -2.02 -47.63 9.52
C LEU A 52 -1.52 -47.56 10.98
N LYS A 53 -1.91 -48.52 11.81
CA LYS A 53 -1.40 -48.69 13.18
C LYS A 53 0.10 -48.96 13.22
N GLU A 54 0.61 -49.83 12.33
CA GLU A 54 2.04 -50.10 12.21
C GLU A 54 2.81 -48.91 11.61
N LYS A 55 2.24 -48.20 10.64
CA LYS A 55 2.80 -46.91 10.16
C LYS A 55 2.91 -45.91 11.32
N PHE A 56 1.87 -45.73 12.12
CA PHE A 56 1.88 -44.82 13.27
C PHE A 56 2.91 -45.22 14.34
N ARG A 57 3.05 -46.52 14.63
CA ARG A 57 4.12 -47.04 15.52
C ARG A 57 5.52 -46.64 15.05
N ARG A 58 5.78 -46.69 13.74
CA ARG A 58 7.06 -46.24 13.14
C ARG A 58 7.25 -44.72 13.19
N ILE A 59 6.19 -43.93 13.13
CA ILE A 59 6.26 -42.47 13.33
C ILE A 59 6.63 -42.17 14.79
N CYS A 60 5.87 -42.73 15.74
CA CYS A 60 6.12 -42.57 17.18
C CYS A 60 7.56 -42.94 17.56
N GLY A 61 8.09 -44.06 17.04
CA GLY A 61 9.47 -44.50 17.24
C GLY A 61 10.57 -43.55 16.70
N LYS A 62 10.22 -42.56 15.86
CA LYS A 62 11.16 -41.55 15.31
C LYS A 62 11.12 -40.20 16.03
N THR A 63 10.17 -39.97 16.92
CA THR A 63 9.94 -38.63 17.51
C THR A 63 10.92 -38.23 18.63
N MET A 64 11.83 -39.12 19.07
CA MET A 64 12.67 -38.99 20.29
C MET A 64 11.88 -38.84 21.61
N ILE A 65 10.57 -38.59 21.56
CA ILE A 65 9.66 -38.64 22.70
C ILE A 65 9.68 -40.06 23.27
N LYS A 66 10.01 -40.17 24.56
CA LYS A 66 9.84 -41.43 25.32
C LYS A 66 8.49 -41.45 26.03
N LYS A 67 8.09 -40.28 26.52
CA LYS A 67 6.99 -40.07 27.46
C LYS A 67 6.16 -38.88 27.02
N ARG A 68 4.83 -39.04 27.07
CA ARG A 68 3.83 -38.06 26.65
C ARG A 68 2.83 -37.85 27.79
N TYR A 69 2.58 -36.60 28.13
CA TYR A 69 1.53 -36.24 29.08
C TYR A 69 0.27 -35.80 28.32
N MET A 70 -0.91 -36.26 28.77
CA MET A 70 -2.20 -35.83 28.23
C MET A 70 -3.28 -35.73 29.33
N HIS A 71 -4.22 -34.79 29.21
CA HIS A 71 -5.47 -34.80 29.97
C HIS A 71 -6.49 -35.81 29.38
N LEU A 72 -6.40 -36.11 28.08
CA LEU A 72 -7.28 -37.07 27.37
C LEU A 72 -7.05 -38.52 27.84
N THR A 73 -7.93 -39.02 28.71
CA THR A 73 -8.00 -40.43 29.11
C THR A 73 -8.96 -41.22 28.23
N GLU A 74 -8.91 -42.56 28.32
CA GLU A 74 -9.91 -43.44 27.68
C GLU A 74 -11.34 -43.13 28.15
N GLU A 75 -11.51 -42.73 29.42
CA GLU A 75 -12.81 -42.30 29.96
C GLU A 75 -13.30 -40.99 29.33
N VAL A 76 -12.45 -39.95 29.26
CA VAL A 76 -12.79 -38.65 28.64
C VAL A 76 -13.16 -38.83 27.16
N LEU A 77 -12.40 -39.65 26.44
CA LEU A 77 -12.61 -39.92 25.02
C LEU A 77 -13.89 -40.76 24.77
N ASN A 78 -14.19 -41.73 25.63
CA ASN A 78 -15.44 -42.50 25.55
C ASN A 78 -16.69 -41.64 25.82
N GLN A 79 -16.57 -40.55 26.60
CA GLN A 79 -17.64 -39.59 26.84
C GLN A 79 -17.83 -38.58 25.69
N LYS A 80 -16.83 -38.40 24.83
CA LYS A 80 -16.81 -37.42 23.72
C LYS A 80 -16.40 -38.10 22.40
N PRO A 81 -17.23 -39.03 21.87
CA PRO A 81 -16.87 -39.88 20.73
C PRO A 81 -16.64 -39.10 19.43
N GLY A 82 -17.20 -37.90 19.27
CA GLY A 82 -16.94 -37.03 18.12
C GLY A 82 -15.45 -36.65 18.02
N MET A 83 -14.76 -36.49 19.16
CA MET A 83 -13.31 -36.28 19.19
C MET A 83 -12.49 -37.49 18.70
N CYS A 84 -13.06 -38.69 18.74
CA CYS A 84 -12.43 -39.92 18.29
C CYS A 84 -12.67 -40.25 16.80
N SER A 85 -13.62 -39.57 16.15
CA SER A 85 -13.78 -39.62 14.69
C SER A 85 -12.71 -38.76 14.00
N TYR A 86 -12.47 -39.03 12.71
CA TYR A 86 -11.64 -38.17 11.86
C TYR A 86 -12.41 -36.95 11.33
N MET A 87 -13.72 -37.10 11.07
CA MET A 87 -14.56 -36.13 10.36
C MET A 87 -15.71 -35.54 11.18
N ASP A 88 -16.02 -36.06 12.37
CA ASP A 88 -17.21 -35.61 13.11
C ASP A 88 -16.96 -34.23 13.74
N PRO A 89 -17.91 -33.28 13.59
CA PRO A 89 -17.91 -32.03 14.33
C PRO A 89 -17.79 -32.28 15.84
N SER A 90 -16.72 -31.74 16.43
CA SER A 90 -16.34 -31.95 17.83
C SER A 90 -15.67 -30.72 18.45
N PHE A 91 -15.74 -29.56 17.77
CA PHE A 91 -15.09 -28.33 18.24
C PHE A 91 -15.60 -27.88 19.62
N ASP A 92 -16.91 -27.93 19.85
CA ASP A 92 -17.49 -27.55 21.14
C ASP A 92 -17.05 -28.49 22.26
N GLU A 93 -17.06 -29.82 22.02
CA GLU A 93 -16.55 -30.83 22.97
C GLU A 93 -15.08 -30.57 23.37
N ARG A 94 -14.25 -30.17 22.40
CA ARG A 94 -12.84 -29.83 22.62
C ARG A 94 -12.70 -28.52 23.38
N GLN A 95 -13.51 -27.52 23.01
CA GLN A 95 -13.47 -26.20 23.61
C GLN A 95 -13.92 -26.24 25.08
N GLU A 96 -14.93 -27.04 25.44
CA GLU A 96 -15.32 -27.33 26.84
C GLU A 96 -14.11 -27.75 27.68
N ILE A 97 -13.38 -28.77 27.23
CA ILE A 97 -12.21 -29.32 27.93
C ILE A 97 -11.12 -28.24 28.07
N VAL A 98 -10.80 -27.52 27.00
CA VAL A 98 -9.76 -26.49 27.01
C VAL A 98 -10.09 -25.37 27.99
N VAL A 99 -11.35 -24.93 28.01
CA VAL A 99 -11.87 -23.85 28.87
C VAL A 99 -11.68 -24.15 30.36
N GLU A 100 -11.68 -25.43 30.74
CA GLU A 100 -11.42 -25.92 32.09
C GLU A 100 -9.93 -26.19 32.33
N GLU A 101 -9.30 -26.99 31.45
CA GLU A 101 -7.97 -27.57 31.69
C GLU A 101 -6.81 -26.60 31.45
N VAL A 102 -6.89 -25.69 30.46
CA VAL A 102 -5.81 -24.71 30.21
C VAL A 102 -5.57 -23.81 31.43
N PRO A 103 -6.59 -23.15 32.02
CA PRO A 103 -6.41 -22.39 33.25
C PRO A 103 -5.93 -23.24 34.44
N ARG A 104 -6.39 -24.50 34.55
CA ARG A 104 -6.03 -25.40 35.65
C ARG A 104 -4.55 -25.81 35.59
N LEU A 105 -4.05 -26.18 34.42
CA LEU A 105 -2.65 -26.57 34.22
C LEU A 105 -1.71 -25.36 34.28
N ALA A 106 -2.12 -24.23 33.70
CA ALA A 106 -1.39 -22.96 33.80
C ALA A 106 -1.23 -22.48 35.25
N LYS A 107 -2.25 -22.66 36.10
CA LYS A 107 -2.19 -22.38 37.54
C LYS A 107 -1.06 -23.15 38.21
N GLU A 108 -0.91 -24.44 37.92
CA GLU A 108 0.13 -25.26 38.56
C GLU A 108 1.55 -24.81 38.17
N ALA A 109 1.79 -24.52 36.89
CA ALA A 109 3.08 -23.99 36.43
C ALA A 109 3.37 -22.61 37.06
N ALA A 110 2.40 -21.71 37.06
CA ALA A 110 2.53 -20.38 37.64
C ALA A 110 2.73 -20.42 39.17
N ALA A 111 2.06 -21.33 39.89
CA ALA A 111 2.24 -21.50 41.32
C ALA A 111 3.67 -21.92 41.66
N LYS A 112 4.25 -22.87 40.92
CA LYS A 112 5.66 -23.29 41.08
C LYS A 112 6.64 -22.15 40.78
N ALA A 113 6.38 -21.33 39.75
CA ALA A 113 7.20 -20.17 39.45
C ALA A 113 7.14 -19.11 40.58
N ILE A 114 5.95 -18.86 41.14
CA ILE A 114 5.78 -17.95 42.29
C ILE A 114 6.48 -18.49 43.54
N GLU A 115 6.41 -19.82 43.78
CA GLU A 115 7.09 -20.49 44.89
C GLU A 115 8.62 -20.38 44.77
N GLU A 116 9.19 -20.68 43.59
CA GLU A 116 10.63 -20.55 43.36
C GLU A 116 11.12 -19.10 43.44
N TRP A 117 10.31 -18.13 42.99
CA TRP A 117 10.60 -16.70 43.10
C TRP A 117 10.70 -16.24 44.57
N GLY A 118 10.13 -16.98 45.51
CA GLY A 118 10.31 -16.77 46.96
C GLY A 118 9.73 -15.47 47.49
N ARG A 119 8.84 -14.81 46.73
CA ARG A 119 8.17 -13.55 47.09
C ARG A 119 6.65 -13.71 47.05
N ASP A 120 5.97 -12.84 47.78
CA ASP A 120 4.52 -12.80 47.77
C ASP A 120 3.98 -12.44 46.37
N LYS A 121 2.97 -13.19 45.93
CA LYS A 121 2.30 -13.06 44.63
C LYS A 121 1.67 -11.68 44.38
N SER A 122 1.42 -10.87 45.43
CA SER A 122 0.99 -9.48 45.28
C SER A 122 2.04 -8.59 44.62
N GLY A 123 3.31 -9.02 44.60
CA GLY A 123 4.36 -8.36 43.82
C GLY A 123 4.27 -8.59 42.31
N ILE A 124 3.38 -9.47 41.81
CA ILE A 124 3.18 -9.68 40.37
C ILE A 124 2.38 -8.50 39.80
N THR A 125 3.05 -7.73 38.95
CA THR A 125 2.52 -6.49 38.35
C THR A 125 1.87 -6.70 36.99
N HIS A 126 2.35 -7.70 36.24
CA HIS A 126 1.90 -8.02 34.89
C HIS A 126 1.72 -9.53 34.74
N LEU A 127 0.71 -9.94 33.99
CA LEU A 127 0.50 -11.31 33.52
C LEU A 127 0.50 -11.30 31.99
N VAL A 128 1.49 -11.94 31.38
CA VAL A 128 1.48 -12.25 29.94
C VAL A 128 1.13 -13.71 29.79
N PHE A 129 0.01 -14.03 29.14
CA PHE A 129 -0.45 -15.40 28.95
C PHE A 129 -0.43 -15.75 27.46
N CYS A 130 0.03 -16.94 27.10
CA CYS A 130 -0.06 -17.43 25.72
C CYS A 130 -0.62 -18.85 25.61
N SER A 131 -1.50 -19.06 24.62
CA SER A 131 -2.00 -20.37 24.23
C SER A 131 -2.49 -20.38 22.78
N THR A 132 -2.49 -21.55 22.16
CA THR A 132 -3.03 -21.87 20.84
C THR A 132 -4.23 -22.83 20.96
N SER A 133 -4.54 -23.28 22.19
CA SER A 133 -5.41 -24.45 22.43
C SER A 133 -6.91 -24.17 22.54
N GLY A 134 -7.38 -22.92 22.54
CA GLY A 134 -8.83 -22.61 22.38
C GLY A 134 -9.23 -21.18 22.78
N ILE A 135 -10.36 -20.71 22.24
CA ILE A 135 -10.84 -19.32 22.35
C ILE A 135 -11.97 -19.22 23.38
N ASP A 136 -11.77 -18.45 24.45
CA ASP A 136 -12.80 -18.21 25.47
C ASP A 136 -12.89 -16.75 25.92
N MET A 137 -14.07 -16.34 26.36
CA MET A 137 -14.33 -15.04 26.98
C MET A 137 -15.22 -15.19 28.23
N PRO A 138 -14.71 -14.89 29.44
CA PRO A 138 -13.40 -14.29 29.73
C PRO A 138 -12.25 -15.31 29.63
N GLY A 139 -11.16 -14.89 28.98
CA GLY A 139 -10.03 -15.75 28.62
C GLY A 139 -9.26 -16.36 29.79
N ALA A 140 -8.36 -17.29 29.45
CA ALA A 140 -7.56 -18.03 30.42
C ALA A 140 -6.71 -17.14 31.33
N ASP A 141 -6.25 -15.97 30.85
CA ASP A 141 -5.56 -14.96 31.63
C ASP A 141 -6.43 -14.40 32.79
N TYR A 142 -7.71 -14.13 32.54
CA TYR A 142 -8.65 -13.66 33.55
C TYR A 142 -8.96 -14.75 34.59
N ARG A 143 -9.16 -15.98 34.10
CA ARG A 143 -9.37 -17.15 34.95
C ARG A 143 -8.15 -17.40 35.85
N LEU A 144 -6.94 -17.27 35.29
CA LEU A 144 -5.69 -17.48 36.01
C LEU A 144 -5.48 -16.45 37.14
N VAL A 145 -5.82 -15.16 36.92
CA VAL A 145 -5.80 -14.14 37.99
C VAL A 145 -6.66 -14.55 39.18
N LYS A 146 -7.86 -15.10 38.95
CA LYS A 146 -8.72 -15.63 40.03
C LYS A 146 -8.17 -16.90 40.66
N LEU A 147 -7.67 -17.83 39.85
CA LEU A 147 -7.20 -19.14 40.29
C LEU A 147 -5.93 -19.08 41.15
N LEU A 148 -5.06 -18.10 40.89
CA LEU A 148 -3.88 -17.77 41.70
C LEU A 148 -4.16 -16.73 42.78
N ASP A 149 -5.28 -16.02 42.71
CA ASP A 149 -5.61 -14.87 43.56
C ASP A 149 -4.49 -13.81 43.49
N LEU A 150 -4.25 -13.31 42.26
CA LEU A 150 -3.33 -12.21 41.97
C LEU A 150 -4.04 -10.85 42.20
N PRO A 151 -3.30 -9.74 42.39
CA PRO A 151 -3.88 -8.41 42.53
C PRO A 151 -4.85 -8.08 41.39
N LEU A 152 -6.02 -7.51 41.72
CA LEU A 152 -6.98 -7.02 40.72
C LEU A 152 -6.41 -5.92 39.82
N SER A 153 -5.32 -5.28 40.23
CA SER A 153 -4.54 -4.28 39.48
C SER A 153 -3.48 -4.87 38.54
N VAL A 154 -3.36 -6.20 38.43
CA VAL A 154 -2.39 -6.84 37.53
C VAL A 154 -2.72 -6.54 36.07
N ASN A 155 -1.75 -6.00 35.33
CA ASN A 155 -1.89 -5.71 33.90
C ASN A 155 -1.85 -7.03 33.11
N ARG A 156 -2.90 -7.32 32.33
CA ARG A 156 -3.02 -8.58 31.59
C ARG A 156 -2.79 -8.40 30.09
N ILE A 157 -1.98 -9.28 29.51
CA ILE A 157 -1.72 -9.37 28.07
C ILE A 157 -1.98 -10.82 27.65
N MET A 158 -3.01 -11.04 26.84
CA MET A 158 -3.34 -12.35 26.27
C MET A 158 -2.81 -12.42 24.84
N LEU A 159 -1.93 -13.38 24.57
CA LEU A 159 -1.42 -13.72 23.25
C LEU A 159 -2.11 -15.01 22.78
N TYR A 160 -2.70 -15.00 21.58
CA TYR A 160 -3.51 -16.12 21.11
C TYR A 160 -3.26 -16.46 19.64
N ASN A 161 -3.33 -17.76 19.31
CA ASN A 161 -3.25 -18.29 17.94
C ASN A 161 -2.01 -17.86 17.15
N GLN A 162 -0.81 -17.99 17.73
CA GLN A 162 0.47 -17.78 17.02
C GLN A 162 1.32 -19.06 16.92
N ALA A 163 0.77 -20.23 17.28
CA ALA A 163 1.47 -21.52 17.29
C ALA A 163 2.78 -21.51 18.12
N CYS A 164 3.68 -22.48 17.90
CA CYS A 164 4.81 -22.76 18.80
C CYS A 164 5.80 -21.59 19.02
N HIS A 165 5.83 -20.57 18.15
CA HIS A 165 6.73 -19.42 18.32
C HIS A 165 6.24 -18.40 19.37
N ILE A 166 4.98 -18.51 19.81
CA ILE A 166 4.33 -17.56 20.74
C ILE A 166 5.06 -17.46 22.09
N GLY A 167 5.69 -18.53 22.56
CA GLY A 167 6.47 -18.54 23.81
C GLY A 167 7.70 -17.62 23.77
N ALA A 168 8.38 -17.52 22.62
CA ALA A 168 9.51 -16.60 22.46
C ALA A 168 9.03 -15.14 22.39
N GLN A 169 7.89 -14.89 21.73
CA GLN A 169 7.26 -13.57 21.68
C GLN A 169 6.78 -13.11 23.07
N MET A 170 6.22 -14.01 23.86
CA MET A 170 5.85 -13.80 25.27
C MET A 170 7.07 -13.36 26.10
N LEU A 171 8.21 -14.06 25.97
CA LEU A 171 9.45 -13.71 26.64
C LEU A 171 9.99 -12.34 26.19
N ARG A 172 9.92 -12.01 24.89
CA ARG A 172 10.29 -10.66 24.40
C ARG A 172 9.43 -9.57 25.05
N ILE A 173 8.11 -9.76 25.09
CA ILE A 173 7.20 -8.79 25.73
C ILE A 173 7.50 -8.66 27.23
N ALA A 174 7.78 -9.76 27.92
CA ALA A 174 8.17 -9.74 29.34
C ALA A 174 9.51 -9.00 29.58
N LYS A 175 10.50 -9.18 28.70
CA LYS A 175 11.77 -8.43 28.68
C LYS A 175 11.51 -6.93 28.49
N ASP A 176 10.75 -6.56 27.47
CA ASP A 176 10.50 -5.16 27.11
C ASP A 176 9.75 -4.41 28.23
N ILE A 177 8.79 -5.07 28.91
CA ILE A 177 8.11 -4.53 30.09
C ILE A 177 9.09 -4.36 31.26
N ALA A 178 9.90 -5.39 31.55
CA ALA A 178 10.86 -5.37 32.66
C ALA A 178 11.96 -4.30 32.49
N GLU A 179 12.45 -4.06 31.28
CA GLU A 179 13.48 -3.03 31.01
C GLU A 179 12.93 -1.60 30.99
N ASN A 180 11.63 -1.41 30.77
CA ASN A 180 11.02 -0.08 30.77
C ASN A 180 10.42 0.31 32.13
N ASN A 181 10.27 -0.63 33.06
CA ASN A 181 9.71 -0.40 34.39
C ASN A 181 10.43 -1.25 35.46
N LYS A 182 11.27 -0.61 36.30
CA LYS A 182 12.09 -1.27 37.33
C LYS A 182 11.27 -2.10 38.32
N ASP A 183 10.05 -1.64 38.62
CA ASP A 183 9.17 -2.23 39.62
C ASP A 183 8.33 -3.36 39.00
N ALA A 184 8.43 -3.56 37.68
CA ALA A 184 7.73 -4.64 37.01
C ALA A 184 8.30 -6.01 37.41
N ARG A 185 7.36 -6.88 37.77
CA ARG A 185 7.53 -8.32 37.87
C ARG A 185 6.43 -8.93 37.02
N VAL A 186 6.85 -9.59 35.94
CA VAL A 186 6.01 -10.10 34.86
C VAL A 186 5.92 -11.60 35.00
N LEU A 187 4.74 -12.11 35.32
CA LEU A 187 4.42 -13.53 35.25
C LEU A 187 4.09 -13.87 33.79
N ALA A 188 4.95 -14.61 33.12
CA ALA A 188 4.79 -14.99 31.72
C ALA A 188 4.45 -16.49 31.65
N VAL A 189 3.24 -16.85 31.20
CA VAL A 189 2.68 -18.20 31.29
C VAL A 189 2.25 -18.72 29.92
N ALA A 190 2.84 -19.84 29.51
CA ALA A 190 2.45 -20.63 28.34
C ALA A 190 1.70 -21.88 28.79
N CYS A 191 0.59 -22.22 28.13
CA CYS A 191 -0.13 -23.47 28.37
C CYS A 191 -0.74 -23.99 27.06
N GLU A 192 -0.44 -25.24 26.71
CA GLU A 192 -0.93 -25.89 25.50
C GLU A 192 -1.43 -27.30 25.80
N LEU A 193 -2.53 -27.68 25.13
CA LEU A 193 -3.15 -29.00 25.17
C LEU A 193 -3.34 -29.51 23.73
N ASN A 194 -3.21 -30.82 23.55
CA ASN A 194 -3.46 -31.48 22.27
C ASN A 194 -4.96 -31.70 21.97
N THR A 195 -5.87 -31.20 22.80
CA THR A 195 -7.33 -31.35 22.67
C THR A 195 -7.85 -30.96 21.29
N LEU A 196 -7.37 -29.84 20.73
CA LEU A 196 -7.86 -29.36 19.43
C LEU A 196 -7.43 -30.26 18.26
N ILE A 197 -6.34 -31.01 18.38
CA ILE A 197 -5.80 -31.79 17.27
C ILE A 197 -6.20 -33.28 17.31
N PHE A 198 -6.51 -33.82 18.50
CA PHE A 198 -6.73 -35.24 18.70
C PHE A 198 -7.93 -35.73 17.89
N ARG A 199 -7.73 -36.68 16.96
CA ARG A 199 -8.78 -37.13 16.04
C ARG A 199 -8.56 -38.57 15.65
N GLY A 200 -9.59 -39.24 15.14
CA GLY A 200 -9.46 -40.54 14.51
C GLY A 200 -8.49 -40.53 13.32
N PRO A 201 -7.84 -41.66 13.00
CA PRO A 201 -6.95 -41.77 11.86
C PRO A 201 -7.71 -41.87 10.52
N ASP A 202 -7.09 -41.42 9.43
CA ASP A 202 -7.59 -41.62 8.06
C ASP A 202 -6.41 -41.94 7.13
N GLU A 203 -6.59 -42.89 6.22
CA GLU A 203 -5.53 -43.35 5.31
C GLU A 203 -5.05 -42.28 4.32
N ARG A 204 -5.88 -41.24 4.08
CA ARG A 204 -5.60 -40.15 3.13
C ARG A 204 -4.88 -38.97 3.78
N ASP A 205 -4.93 -38.83 5.11
CA ASP A 205 -4.23 -37.78 5.85
C ASP A 205 -3.17 -38.35 6.80
N PHE A 206 -2.03 -38.71 6.22
CA PHE A 206 -0.85 -39.14 6.95
C PHE A 206 -0.23 -38.03 7.82
N LEU A 207 -0.46 -36.75 7.53
CA LEU A 207 0.08 -35.63 8.30
C LEU A 207 -0.62 -35.49 9.66
N SER A 208 -1.92 -35.83 9.72
CA SER A 208 -2.65 -35.92 11.00
C SER A 208 -1.94 -36.82 12.02
N LEU A 209 -1.45 -37.99 11.58
CA LEU A 209 -0.70 -38.95 12.42
C LEU A 209 0.65 -38.40 12.88
N ALA A 210 1.34 -37.61 12.05
CA ALA A 210 2.57 -36.93 12.49
C ALA A 210 2.28 -35.92 13.61
N GLY A 211 1.15 -35.20 13.53
CA GLY A 211 0.63 -34.37 14.61
C GLY A 211 0.33 -35.18 15.88
N GLN A 212 -0.43 -36.28 15.74
CA GLN A 212 -0.73 -37.17 16.88
C GLN A 212 0.55 -37.71 17.53
N ALA A 213 1.60 -38.01 16.77
CA ALA A 213 2.86 -38.51 17.32
C ALA A 213 3.69 -37.41 18.04
N ALA A 214 3.60 -36.15 17.61
CA ALA A 214 4.49 -35.08 18.07
C ALA A 214 3.97 -34.27 19.28
N PHE A 215 2.68 -33.95 19.33
CA PHE A 215 2.16 -32.97 20.29
C PHE A 215 1.63 -33.58 21.60
N ALA A 216 2.07 -33.02 22.73
CA ALA A 216 1.65 -33.39 24.08
C ALA A 216 1.20 -32.15 24.86
N ASP A 217 0.67 -32.36 26.07
CA ASP A 217 0.19 -31.28 26.93
C ASP A 217 1.27 -30.78 27.89
N GLY A 218 1.25 -29.49 28.19
CA GLY A 218 2.12 -28.91 29.21
C GLY A 218 1.87 -27.43 29.44
N ALA A 219 2.29 -26.96 30.61
CA ALA A 219 2.38 -25.54 30.93
C ALA A 219 3.75 -25.18 31.49
N ALA A 220 4.21 -23.98 31.15
CA ALA A 220 5.42 -23.38 31.67
C ALA A 220 5.14 -21.92 32.07
N ALA A 221 5.71 -21.48 33.18
CA ALA A 221 5.62 -20.11 33.65
C ALA A 221 7.01 -19.62 34.04
N VAL A 222 7.31 -18.35 33.76
CA VAL A 222 8.50 -17.67 34.27
C VAL A 222 8.14 -16.34 34.92
N ILE A 223 8.99 -15.88 35.83
CA ILE A 223 8.90 -14.52 36.37
C ILE A 223 10.08 -13.70 35.87
N VAL A 224 9.78 -12.62 35.16
CA VAL A 224 10.77 -11.70 34.55
C VAL A 224 10.68 -10.33 35.22
N GLY A 225 11.82 -9.72 35.47
CA GLY A 225 11.94 -8.36 35.99
C GLY A 225 13.39 -7.90 35.92
N ALA A 226 13.65 -6.61 36.12
CA ALA A 226 14.99 -6.06 36.18
C ALA A 226 15.37 -5.64 37.61
N ASP A 227 16.66 -5.39 37.84
CA ASP A 227 17.25 -5.07 39.15
C ASP A 227 16.79 -6.05 40.26
N PRO A 228 17.22 -7.33 40.21
CA PRO A 228 16.80 -8.33 41.19
C PRO A 228 17.21 -7.94 42.61
N ILE A 229 16.28 -8.02 43.56
CA ILE A 229 16.50 -7.64 44.96
C ILE A 229 17.51 -8.60 45.60
N GLN A 230 18.73 -8.09 45.84
CA GLN A 230 19.85 -8.86 46.37
C GLN A 230 19.48 -9.60 47.66
N GLY A 231 19.69 -10.92 47.66
CA GLY A 231 19.40 -11.79 48.81
C GLY A 231 17.94 -12.25 48.94
N VAL A 232 17.04 -11.73 48.11
CA VAL A 232 15.62 -12.16 48.05
C VAL A 232 15.33 -12.83 46.71
N GLU A 233 15.57 -12.12 45.61
CA GLU A 233 15.35 -12.62 44.25
C GLU A 233 16.62 -13.26 43.71
N LYS A 234 16.49 -14.45 43.11
CA LYS A 234 17.60 -15.22 42.55
C LYS A 234 17.61 -15.07 41.02
N PRO A 235 18.56 -14.33 40.44
CA PRO A 235 18.67 -14.26 38.98
C PRO A 235 19.10 -15.62 38.41
N ILE A 236 18.35 -16.14 37.43
CA ILE A 236 18.65 -17.40 36.74
C ILE A 236 19.31 -17.10 35.39
N PHE A 237 18.69 -16.25 34.56
CA PHE A 237 19.21 -15.85 33.25
C PHE A 237 18.97 -14.37 32.97
N GLU A 238 20.03 -13.63 32.62
CA GLU A 238 19.91 -12.27 32.08
C GLU A 238 19.47 -12.32 30.61
N MET A 239 18.43 -11.57 30.26
CA MET A 239 17.84 -11.53 28.93
C MET A 239 18.54 -10.43 28.11
N MET A 240 19.72 -10.74 27.57
CA MET A 240 20.56 -9.74 26.90
C MET A 240 19.99 -9.21 25.57
N SER A 241 19.24 -10.04 24.84
CA SER A 241 18.59 -9.68 23.58
C SER A 241 17.39 -10.60 23.33
N ALA A 242 16.42 -10.11 22.56
CA ALA A 242 15.29 -10.90 22.07
C ALA A 242 14.85 -10.33 20.72
N ALA A 243 14.88 -11.17 19.68
CA ALA A 243 14.54 -10.78 18.31
C ALA A 243 13.49 -11.72 17.71
N GLN A 244 12.82 -11.23 16.67
CA GLN A 244 11.87 -11.98 15.86
C GLN A 244 12.19 -11.68 14.40
N VAL A 245 12.39 -12.72 13.59
CA VAL A 245 12.68 -12.61 12.16
C VAL A 245 11.62 -13.37 11.39
N THR A 246 10.95 -12.68 10.45
CA THR A 246 10.02 -13.29 9.51
C THR A 246 10.82 -13.85 8.34
N VAL A 247 10.72 -15.14 8.08
CA VAL A 247 11.30 -15.77 6.90
C VAL A 247 10.31 -15.60 5.73
N PRO A 248 10.71 -14.98 4.60
CA PRO A 248 9.82 -14.76 3.45
C PRO A 248 9.51 -16.07 2.70
N ASP A 249 8.42 -16.07 1.93
CA ASP A 249 8.00 -17.18 1.04
C ASP A 249 7.73 -18.51 1.79
N CYS A 250 7.30 -18.40 3.06
CA CYS A 250 7.13 -19.51 4.00
C CYS A 250 5.69 -19.72 4.48
N GLU A 251 4.71 -19.07 3.86
CA GLU A 251 3.32 -18.98 4.35
C GLU A 251 2.59 -20.34 4.37
N ARG A 252 3.14 -21.34 3.67
CA ARG A 252 2.65 -22.74 3.65
C ARG A 252 3.59 -23.71 4.37
N ALA A 253 4.70 -23.24 4.94
CA ALA A 253 5.74 -24.11 5.54
C ALA A 253 5.25 -24.76 6.84
N VAL A 254 4.53 -23.99 7.65
CA VAL A 254 3.76 -24.45 8.82
C VAL A 254 2.45 -23.66 8.83
N GLY A 255 1.32 -24.35 8.70
CA GLY A 255 0.01 -23.71 8.73
C GLY A 255 -1.04 -24.56 9.43
N GLY A 256 -2.06 -23.91 9.96
CA GLY A 256 -3.16 -24.58 10.64
C GLY A 256 -4.49 -23.87 10.41
N HIS A 257 -5.57 -24.65 10.38
CA HIS A 257 -6.93 -24.16 10.23
C HIS A 257 -7.82 -24.77 11.31
N LEU A 258 -8.43 -23.91 12.12
CA LEU A 258 -9.47 -24.30 13.05
C LEU A 258 -10.76 -24.57 12.27
N LYS A 259 -11.37 -25.73 12.50
CA LYS A 259 -12.60 -26.19 11.86
C LYS A 259 -13.52 -26.80 12.92
N GLU A 260 -14.75 -27.14 12.55
CA GLU A 260 -15.69 -27.90 13.38
C GLU A 260 -15.11 -29.23 13.89
N ILE A 261 -14.17 -29.82 13.14
CA ILE A 261 -13.41 -31.03 13.50
C ILE A 261 -12.13 -30.74 14.32
N GLY A 262 -12.06 -29.58 14.98
CA GLY A 262 -10.86 -29.10 15.67
C GLY A 262 -9.80 -28.49 14.74
N LEU A 263 -8.58 -28.35 15.27
CA LEU A 263 -7.43 -27.72 14.61
C LEU A 263 -6.72 -28.71 13.69
N THR A 264 -6.78 -28.44 12.40
CA THR A 264 -6.03 -29.16 11.35
C THR A 264 -4.69 -28.45 11.10
N PHE A 265 -3.63 -29.21 10.80
CA PHE A 265 -2.28 -28.69 10.57
C PHE A 265 -1.67 -29.27 9.29
N HIS A 266 -0.80 -28.49 8.63
CA HIS A 266 0.06 -28.94 7.54
C HIS A 266 1.50 -28.47 7.75
N PHE A 267 2.45 -29.33 7.36
CA PHE A 267 3.88 -29.04 7.38
C PHE A 267 4.45 -29.33 5.99
N MET A 268 5.29 -28.45 5.45
CA MET A 268 6.03 -28.75 4.23
C MET A 268 7.15 -29.77 4.52
N ASN A 269 7.33 -30.75 3.62
CA ASN A 269 8.40 -31.75 3.72
C ASN A 269 9.82 -31.13 3.79
N GLN A 270 10.00 -29.93 3.24
CA GLN A 270 11.28 -29.20 3.23
C GLN A 270 11.52 -28.34 4.48
N LEU A 271 10.58 -28.29 5.43
CA LEU A 271 10.63 -27.44 6.63
C LEU A 271 11.96 -27.52 7.41
N PRO A 272 12.60 -28.69 7.63
CA PRO A 272 13.90 -28.76 8.31
C PRO A 272 15.02 -28.01 7.58
N MET A 273 15.06 -28.13 6.26
CA MET A 273 16.07 -27.48 5.41
C MET A 273 15.82 -25.97 5.35
N LEU A 274 14.55 -25.57 5.28
CA LEU A 274 14.12 -24.17 5.29
C LEU A 274 14.49 -23.46 6.61
N ILE A 275 14.30 -24.13 7.74
CA ILE A 275 14.75 -23.64 9.06
C ILE A 275 16.28 -23.53 9.09
N SER A 276 17.02 -24.58 8.70
CA SER A 276 18.49 -24.59 8.75
C SER A 276 19.13 -23.50 7.86
N ASN A 277 18.57 -23.27 6.66
CA ASN A 277 19.02 -22.22 5.76
C ASN A 277 18.88 -20.82 6.36
N ASN A 278 17.76 -20.55 7.05
CA ASN A 278 17.44 -19.20 7.55
C ASN A 278 17.89 -18.94 9.00
N LEU A 279 18.19 -19.99 9.78
CA LEU A 279 18.54 -19.88 11.20
C LEU A 279 19.67 -18.86 11.43
N GLU A 280 20.72 -18.88 10.62
CA GLU A 280 21.86 -17.96 10.72
C GLU A 280 21.47 -16.47 10.61
N ASN A 281 20.50 -16.13 9.75
CA ASN A 281 19.98 -14.76 9.66
C ASN A 281 19.21 -14.38 10.94
N CYS A 282 18.46 -15.32 11.53
CA CYS A 282 17.78 -15.13 12.81
C CYS A 282 18.78 -14.93 13.96
N LEU A 283 19.91 -15.66 13.94
CA LEU A 283 20.99 -15.52 14.93
C LEU A 283 21.70 -14.18 14.78
N LEU A 284 22.02 -13.76 13.55
CA LEU A 284 22.61 -12.46 13.27
C LEU A 284 21.76 -11.33 13.84
N GLU A 285 20.45 -11.25 13.55
CA GLU A 285 19.61 -10.18 14.12
C GLU A 285 19.45 -10.27 15.64
N ALA A 286 19.41 -11.47 16.24
CA ALA A 286 19.36 -11.63 17.70
C ALA A 286 20.64 -11.17 18.40
N PHE A 287 21.82 -11.48 17.83
CA PHE A 287 23.13 -11.24 18.45
C PHE A 287 23.84 -9.97 17.97
N LYS A 288 23.33 -9.29 16.93
CA LYS A 288 23.79 -7.99 16.42
C LYS A 288 23.95 -6.90 17.49
N PRO A 289 23.11 -6.78 18.54
CA PRO A 289 23.35 -5.84 19.65
C PRO A 289 24.55 -6.22 20.54
N LEU A 290 24.95 -7.49 20.52
CA LEU A 290 26.02 -8.07 21.35
C LEU A 290 27.34 -8.26 20.58
N GLY A 291 27.31 -8.16 19.25
CA GLY A 291 28.49 -8.32 18.38
C GLY A 291 29.00 -9.76 18.25
N ILE A 292 28.24 -10.76 18.70
CA ILE A 292 28.62 -12.17 18.61
C ILE A 292 28.37 -12.67 17.18
N THR A 293 29.41 -13.23 16.57
CA THR A 293 29.37 -13.81 15.21
C THR A 293 29.91 -15.24 15.13
N ASP A 294 30.44 -15.79 16.23
CA ASP A 294 30.79 -17.21 16.33
C ASP A 294 29.72 -17.94 17.15
N TRP A 295 28.97 -18.82 16.47
CA TRP A 295 27.87 -19.58 17.04
C TRP A 295 28.33 -20.71 17.97
N ASN A 296 29.63 -21.06 17.98
CA ASN A 296 30.20 -22.02 18.92
C ASN A 296 30.45 -21.39 20.32
N GLU A 297 30.49 -20.06 20.43
CA GLU A 297 30.56 -19.37 21.73
C GLU A 297 29.20 -19.29 22.45
N VAL A 298 28.11 -19.65 21.75
CA VAL A 298 26.74 -19.61 22.27
C VAL A 298 26.30 -21.00 22.74
N PHE A 299 25.63 -21.04 23.90
CA PHE A 299 24.94 -22.23 24.39
C PHE A 299 23.51 -22.29 23.82
N TRP A 300 23.18 -23.38 23.14
CA TRP A 300 21.92 -23.53 22.41
C TRP A 300 20.85 -24.24 23.24
N VAL A 301 19.68 -23.59 23.35
CA VAL A 301 18.42 -24.23 23.76
C VAL A 301 17.39 -23.94 22.68
N SER A 302 16.97 -24.97 21.95
CA SER A 302 15.93 -24.88 20.93
C SER A 302 14.64 -25.54 21.42
N HIS A 303 13.49 -25.02 20.96
CA HIS A 303 12.23 -25.76 21.08
C HIS A 303 12.38 -27.13 20.41
N PRO A 304 12.08 -28.26 21.08
CA PRO A 304 12.23 -29.58 20.48
C PRO A 304 11.22 -29.75 19.34
N GLY A 305 11.70 -29.64 18.10
CA GLY A 305 10.95 -29.99 16.90
C GLY A 305 11.07 -31.49 16.59
N ASN A 306 10.43 -31.91 15.49
CA ASN A 306 10.66 -33.24 14.91
C ASN A 306 12.16 -33.47 14.68
N TRP A 307 12.65 -34.70 14.88
CA TRP A 307 14.07 -35.08 14.83
C TRP A 307 14.83 -34.50 13.62
N GLY A 308 14.21 -34.49 12.43
CA GLY A 308 14.83 -33.91 11.23
C GLY A 308 15.18 -32.43 11.32
N ILE A 309 14.44 -31.64 12.12
CA ILE A 309 14.75 -30.22 12.38
C ILE A 309 15.97 -30.12 13.30
N MET A 310 16.01 -30.90 14.37
CA MET A 310 17.13 -30.93 15.33
C MET A 310 18.42 -31.38 14.62
N ASP A 311 18.38 -32.48 13.86
CA ASP A 311 19.49 -32.99 13.05
C ASP A 311 19.98 -31.96 12.01
N ALA A 312 19.08 -31.17 11.39
CA ALA A 312 19.44 -30.11 10.46
C ALA A 312 20.06 -28.86 11.12
N ILE A 313 19.83 -28.66 12.43
CA ILE A 313 20.47 -27.60 13.23
C ILE A 313 21.82 -28.09 13.76
N GLU A 314 21.87 -29.29 14.35
CA GLU A 314 23.10 -29.90 14.88
C GLU A 314 24.17 -30.06 13.80
N LYS A 315 23.79 -30.50 12.58
CA LYS A 315 24.71 -30.58 11.43
C LYS A 315 25.28 -29.23 10.99
N LYS A 316 24.61 -28.11 11.28
CA LYS A 316 25.06 -26.77 10.90
C LYS A 316 25.95 -26.10 11.97
N PHE A 317 25.84 -26.48 13.25
CA PHE A 317 26.52 -25.81 14.38
C PHE A 317 27.25 -26.77 15.35
N ALA A 318 27.88 -27.82 14.84
CA ALA A 318 28.18 -29.07 15.55
C ALA A 318 29.18 -29.07 16.75
N LYS A 319 29.55 -27.94 17.39
CA LYS A 319 30.56 -27.92 18.49
C LYS A 319 30.37 -26.86 19.59
N SER A 320 29.33 -26.96 20.42
CA SER A 320 29.37 -26.31 21.77
C SER A 320 28.46 -26.93 22.83
N SER A 321 29.07 -27.70 23.74
CA SER A 321 28.52 -27.91 25.10
C SER A 321 29.66 -27.99 26.11
N LEU A 322 29.86 -26.93 26.90
CA LEU A 322 30.46 -26.87 28.27
C LEU A 322 30.92 -25.44 28.65
N ALA A 323 30.02 -24.72 29.33
CA ALA A 323 30.24 -23.99 30.60
C ALA A 323 31.40 -22.96 30.83
N VAL A 324 30.99 -21.75 31.25
CA VAL A 324 31.58 -20.84 32.30
C VAL A 324 32.43 -19.60 31.90
N THR A 325 32.13 -18.50 32.61
CA THR A 325 32.88 -17.25 32.93
C THR A 325 32.85 -16.02 31.99
N ALA A 326 32.90 -14.84 32.64
CA ALA A 326 32.61 -13.52 32.08
C ALA A 326 33.84 -12.59 32.03
N GLY A 327 33.81 -11.53 31.19
CA GLY A 327 34.89 -10.54 31.17
C GLY A 327 34.69 -9.27 30.31
N SER A 328 34.35 -8.16 30.98
CA SER A 328 34.62 -6.75 30.60
C SER A 328 33.78 -6.02 29.52
N ARG A 329 33.46 -4.75 29.80
CA ARG A 329 32.73 -3.78 28.96
C ARG A 329 33.65 -2.64 28.48
N PRO A 330 33.41 -1.99 27.32
CA PRO A 330 33.81 -0.61 27.04
C PRO A 330 32.68 0.40 27.33
N SER A 331 33.04 1.68 27.52
CA SER A 331 32.15 2.76 27.97
C SER A 331 31.53 3.61 26.83
N PRO A 332 30.38 4.29 27.07
CA PRO A 332 29.61 4.95 26.00
C PRO A 332 30.06 6.38 25.68
N ARG A 333 29.85 6.82 24.43
CA ARG A 333 29.94 8.23 24.02
C ARG A 333 28.56 8.86 23.82
N ILE A 334 28.47 10.14 24.15
CA ILE A 334 27.25 10.96 24.23
C ILE A 334 26.81 11.45 22.84
N ALA A 335 25.52 11.34 22.52
CA ALA A 335 24.93 11.89 21.30
C ALA A 335 24.62 13.40 21.42
N LYS A 336 24.78 14.15 20.32
CA LYS A 336 24.44 15.58 20.19
C LYS A 336 23.15 15.76 19.37
N MET A 337 22.44 16.86 19.60
CA MET A 337 21.31 17.30 18.75
C MET A 337 21.77 17.47 17.29
N VAL A 338 20.96 17.00 16.35
CA VAL A 338 21.19 17.11 14.90
C VAL A 338 20.42 18.32 14.37
N SER A 339 21.05 19.14 13.52
CA SER A 339 20.41 20.31 12.90
C SER A 339 19.65 19.95 11.60
N ASN A 340 18.65 20.75 11.24
CA ASN A 340 17.87 20.56 10.00
C ASN A 340 18.77 20.40 8.75
N ASP A 341 19.79 21.26 8.59
CA ASP A 341 20.79 21.17 7.52
C ASP A 341 21.52 19.82 7.46
N ALA A 342 21.79 19.20 8.61
CA ALA A 342 22.46 17.90 8.68
C ALA A 342 21.51 16.77 8.28
N ILE A 343 20.25 16.82 8.70
CA ILE A 343 19.19 15.89 8.25
C ILE A 343 19.03 16.01 6.72
N ARG A 344 18.96 17.23 6.17
CA ARG A 344 18.77 17.44 4.73
C ARG A 344 19.97 17.04 3.87
N LYS A 345 21.20 17.25 4.36
CA LYS A 345 22.41 16.72 3.68
C LYS A 345 22.49 15.19 3.72
N ALA A 346 21.96 14.55 4.76
CA ALA A 346 21.87 13.10 4.84
C ALA A 346 20.76 12.52 3.96
N GLN A 347 19.65 13.25 3.76
CA GLN A 347 18.50 12.78 2.98
C GLN A 347 18.66 12.88 1.44
N ARG A 348 19.61 13.66 0.91
CA ARG A 348 19.69 13.96 -0.53
C ARG A 348 20.91 13.34 -1.26
N PRO A 349 20.74 12.80 -2.48
CA PRO A 349 21.80 12.31 -3.36
C PRO A 349 22.56 13.43 -4.09
N GLN A 350 23.74 13.10 -4.64
CA GLN A 350 24.71 14.03 -5.24
C GLN A 350 24.76 14.01 -6.77
N GLY A 351 24.41 12.89 -7.43
CA GLY A 351 24.37 12.68 -8.89
C GLY A 351 22.95 12.79 -9.48
N PRO A 352 22.79 13.08 -10.78
CA PRO A 352 21.48 13.31 -11.40
C PRO A 352 20.61 12.05 -11.40
N ALA A 353 19.30 12.20 -11.64
CA ALA A 353 18.46 11.04 -11.91
C ALA A 353 18.89 10.37 -13.22
N THR A 354 19.17 9.08 -13.14
CA THR A 354 19.75 8.28 -14.23
C THR A 354 18.89 7.04 -14.45
N ILE A 355 18.56 6.77 -15.71
CA ILE A 355 17.93 5.53 -16.16
C ILE A 355 19.00 4.43 -16.20
N MET A 356 18.75 3.31 -15.52
CA MET A 356 19.71 2.22 -15.31
C MET A 356 19.33 0.91 -16.01
N ALA A 357 18.05 0.73 -16.34
CA ALA A 357 17.52 -0.46 -17.01
C ALA A 357 16.19 -0.15 -17.71
N ILE A 358 15.88 -0.87 -18.79
CA ILE A 358 14.62 -0.76 -19.55
C ILE A 358 14.14 -2.16 -19.96
N GLY A 359 12.96 -2.54 -19.46
CA GLY A 359 12.27 -3.78 -19.83
C GLY A 359 10.99 -3.51 -20.61
N THR A 360 10.71 -4.34 -21.62
CA THR A 360 9.53 -4.21 -22.50
C THR A 360 8.79 -5.55 -22.64
N ALA A 361 7.46 -5.50 -22.71
CA ALA A 361 6.59 -6.66 -22.87
C ALA A 361 5.37 -6.33 -23.74
N ASN A 362 4.87 -7.33 -24.45
CA ASN A 362 3.68 -7.24 -25.30
C ASN A 362 2.84 -8.51 -25.08
N PRO A 363 1.50 -8.46 -25.24
CA PRO A 363 0.68 -9.67 -25.25
C PRO A 363 1.15 -10.67 -26.32
N PRO A 364 0.86 -11.98 -26.15
CA PRO A 364 1.35 -13.00 -27.07
C PRO A 364 0.70 -12.96 -28.47
N ASN A 365 -0.50 -12.37 -28.60
CA ASN A 365 -1.24 -12.36 -29.86
C ASN A 365 -0.75 -11.22 -30.78
N LEU A 366 -0.37 -11.57 -32.01
CA LEU A 366 0.17 -10.67 -33.01
C LEU A 366 -0.80 -10.57 -34.19
N TYR A 367 -1.05 -9.34 -34.64
CA TYR A 367 -1.92 -9.02 -35.77
C TYR A 367 -1.15 -8.23 -36.83
N GLU A 368 -1.08 -8.78 -38.04
CA GLU A 368 -0.54 -8.07 -39.21
C GLU A 368 -1.53 -7.01 -39.71
N GLN A 369 -1.04 -5.78 -39.92
CA GLN A 369 -1.86 -4.63 -40.30
C GLN A 369 -2.52 -4.81 -41.68
N SER A 370 -1.92 -5.63 -42.55
CA SER A 370 -2.44 -5.96 -43.87
C SER A 370 -3.70 -6.83 -43.84
N THR A 371 -3.87 -7.68 -42.82
CA THR A 371 -5.03 -8.57 -42.63
C THR A 371 -5.96 -8.09 -41.52
N PHE A 372 -5.54 -7.14 -40.67
CA PHE A 372 -6.36 -6.59 -39.60
C PHE A 372 -7.75 -6.09 -40.05
N PRO A 373 -7.95 -5.42 -41.20
CA PRO A 373 -9.28 -5.04 -41.68
C PRO A 373 -10.25 -6.21 -41.84
N ASP A 374 -9.74 -7.38 -42.22
CA ASP A 374 -10.54 -8.59 -42.42
C ASP A 374 -10.81 -9.33 -41.09
N PHE A 375 -9.89 -9.27 -40.14
CA PHE A 375 -10.13 -9.70 -38.76
C PHE A 375 -11.18 -8.82 -38.06
N TYR A 376 -10.97 -7.51 -38.05
CA TYR A 376 -11.80 -6.54 -37.33
C TYR A 376 -13.27 -6.58 -37.78
N PHE A 377 -13.52 -6.46 -39.09
CA PHE A 377 -14.90 -6.49 -39.61
C PHE A 377 -15.59 -7.84 -39.42
N ARG A 378 -14.84 -8.95 -39.28
CA ARG A 378 -15.40 -10.26 -38.93
C ARG A 378 -15.82 -10.30 -37.47
N VAL A 379 -14.89 -10.02 -36.54
CA VAL A 379 -15.17 -10.12 -35.09
C VAL A 379 -16.20 -9.10 -34.61
N THR A 380 -16.33 -7.94 -35.28
CA THR A 380 -17.39 -6.96 -35.00
C THR A 380 -18.69 -7.22 -35.79
N ASN A 381 -18.85 -8.39 -36.43
CA ASN A 381 -20.02 -8.77 -37.25
C ASN A 381 -20.40 -7.73 -38.32
N SER A 382 -19.40 -6.98 -38.81
CA SER A 382 -19.56 -5.78 -39.64
C SER A 382 -19.26 -6.00 -41.12
N ASP A 383 -18.97 -7.22 -41.56
CA ASP A 383 -18.72 -7.56 -42.98
C ASP A 383 -19.86 -7.16 -43.94
N HIS A 384 -21.05 -6.87 -43.41
CA HIS A 384 -22.17 -6.27 -44.14
C HIS A 384 -21.93 -4.79 -44.57
N MET A 385 -20.84 -4.15 -44.13
CA MET A 385 -20.43 -2.78 -44.48
C MET A 385 -19.18 -2.75 -45.39
N PRO A 386 -19.24 -3.25 -46.64
CA PRO A 386 -18.06 -3.46 -47.49
C PRO A 386 -17.33 -2.16 -47.87
N GLU A 387 -18.05 -1.04 -48.06
CA GLU A 387 -17.44 0.25 -48.38
C GLU A 387 -16.63 0.82 -47.20
N LEU A 388 -17.16 0.66 -45.98
CA LEU A 388 -16.48 1.05 -44.75
C LEU A 388 -15.26 0.17 -44.49
N LYS A 389 -15.35 -1.13 -44.78
CA LYS A 389 -14.23 -2.08 -44.71
C LYS A 389 -13.09 -1.71 -45.65
N GLU A 390 -13.40 -1.36 -46.89
CA GLU A 390 -12.39 -0.91 -47.86
C GLU A 390 -11.81 0.47 -47.48
N LYS A 391 -12.61 1.38 -46.91
CA LYS A 391 -12.09 2.63 -46.34
C LYS A 391 -11.16 2.37 -45.16
N PHE A 392 -11.48 1.43 -44.27
CA PHE A 392 -10.63 1.03 -43.16
C PHE A 392 -9.32 0.37 -43.64
N ARG A 393 -9.37 -0.49 -44.67
CA ARG A 393 -8.18 -1.04 -45.34
C ARG A 393 -7.23 0.05 -45.85
N ARG A 394 -7.78 1.11 -46.46
CA ARG A 394 -6.99 2.29 -46.88
C ARG A 394 -6.47 3.14 -45.71
N ILE A 395 -7.15 3.16 -44.56
CA ILE A 395 -6.65 3.80 -43.33
C ILE A 395 -5.45 2.99 -42.81
N CYS A 396 -5.62 1.68 -42.62
CA CYS A 396 -4.56 0.76 -42.18
C CYS A 396 -3.30 0.86 -43.06
N GLY A 397 -3.46 0.83 -44.39
CA GLY A 397 -2.35 1.00 -45.34
C GLY A 397 -1.64 2.37 -45.31
N LYS A 398 -2.26 3.39 -44.70
CA LYS A 398 -1.67 4.73 -44.49
C LYS A 398 -1.10 4.93 -43.09
N THR A 399 -1.32 4.01 -42.14
CA THR A 399 -0.72 4.11 -40.81
C THR A 399 0.79 3.87 -40.86
N MET A 400 1.30 3.11 -41.82
CA MET A 400 2.69 2.60 -41.85
C MET A 400 3.03 1.62 -40.70
N ILE A 401 2.02 1.20 -39.92
CA ILE A 401 2.11 0.06 -39.01
C ILE A 401 2.19 -1.20 -39.87
N LYS A 402 3.09 -2.12 -39.52
CA LYS A 402 3.22 -3.44 -40.16
C LYS A 402 2.43 -4.47 -39.39
N LYS A 403 2.60 -4.49 -38.07
CA LYS A 403 1.98 -5.41 -37.12
C LYS A 403 1.75 -4.72 -35.78
N ARG A 404 0.94 -5.34 -34.93
CA ARG A 404 0.74 -4.93 -33.54
C ARG A 404 0.43 -6.12 -32.65
N TYR A 405 0.48 -5.89 -31.34
CA TYR A 405 0.11 -6.86 -30.32
C TYR A 405 -1.19 -6.44 -29.65
N MET A 406 -2.03 -7.41 -29.30
CA MET A 406 -3.31 -7.20 -28.61
C MET A 406 -3.58 -8.33 -27.62
N HIS A 407 -4.11 -8.02 -26.44
CA HIS A 407 -4.62 -9.03 -25.52
C HIS A 407 -5.93 -9.64 -26.06
N LEU A 408 -6.80 -8.80 -26.64
CA LEU A 408 -8.06 -9.24 -27.24
C LEU A 408 -7.83 -10.24 -28.39
N THR A 409 -8.53 -11.38 -28.32
CA THR A 409 -8.59 -12.42 -29.35
C THR A 409 -10.01 -12.57 -29.89
N GLU A 410 -10.18 -13.33 -30.97
CA GLU A 410 -11.50 -13.71 -31.50
C GLU A 410 -12.34 -14.42 -30.42
N GLU A 411 -11.76 -15.38 -29.70
CA GLU A 411 -12.41 -16.10 -28.58
C GLU A 411 -12.87 -15.17 -27.45
N VAL A 412 -12.03 -14.21 -27.02
CA VAL A 412 -12.39 -13.26 -25.96
C VAL A 412 -13.55 -12.35 -26.41
N LEU A 413 -13.57 -11.96 -27.68
CA LEU A 413 -14.61 -11.11 -28.27
C LEU A 413 -15.92 -11.88 -28.51
N GLU A 414 -15.86 -13.16 -28.87
CA GLU A 414 -17.03 -14.05 -28.94
C GLU A 414 -17.68 -14.27 -27.56
N GLN A 415 -16.89 -14.36 -26.49
CA GLN A 415 -17.38 -14.48 -25.11
C GLN A 415 -17.96 -13.18 -24.54
N LYS A 416 -17.62 -12.02 -25.11
CA LYS A 416 -17.97 -10.67 -24.63
C LYS A 416 -18.44 -9.77 -25.79
N PRO A 417 -19.55 -10.12 -26.47
CA PRO A 417 -19.95 -9.48 -27.72
C PRO A 417 -20.37 -8.02 -27.57
N GLY A 418 -20.70 -7.55 -26.35
CA GLY A 418 -20.95 -6.13 -26.09
C GLY A 418 -19.76 -5.25 -26.46
N MET A 419 -18.53 -5.75 -26.26
CA MET A 419 -17.31 -5.05 -26.66
C MET A 419 -17.15 -4.86 -28.17
N CYS A 420 -17.77 -5.73 -28.98
CA CYS A 420 -17.75 -5.68 -30.44
C CYS A 420 -18.79 -4.73 -31.05
N SER A 421 -19.78 -4.32 -30.27
CA SER A 421 -20.72 -3.28 -30.68
C SER A 421 -20.04 -1.92 -30.78
N TYR A 422 -20.66 -0.98 -31.51
CA TYR A 422 -20.16 0.39 -31.60
C TYR A 422 -20.46 1.18 -30.31
N MET A 423 -21.66 1.02 -29.73
CA MET A 423 -22.17 1.86 -28.62
C MET A 423 -22.99 1.08 -27.57
N ASP A 424 -22.92 -0.25 -27.50
CA ASP A 424 -23.59 -0.99 -26.43
C ASP A 424 -22.77 -0.91 -25.11
N PRO A 425 -23.43 -0.82 -23.94
CA PRO A 425 -22.77 -0.90 -22.64
C PRO A 425 -21.91 -2.16 -22.53
N SER A 426 -20.66 -1.97 -22.09
CA SER A 426 -19.63 -3.00 -22.06
C SER A 426 -18.46 -2.64 -21.14
N PHE A 427 -18.57 -1.58 -20.34
CA PHE A 427 -17.51 -1.12 -19.44
C PHE A 427 -17.22 -2.13 -18.33
N ASP A 428 -18.22 -2.79 -17.76
CA ASP A 428 -18.03 -3.84 -16.75
C ASP A 428 -17.25 -5.04 -17.36
N GLU A 429 -17.63 -5.48 -18.56
CA GLU A 429 -16.94 -6.57 -19.28
C GLU A 429 -15.47 -6.24 -19.57
N ARG A 430 -15.20 -4.99 -19.98
CA ARG A 430 -13.84 -4.52 -20.25
C ARG A 430 -13.02 -4.44 -18.97
N GLN A 431 -13.60 -3.89 -17.90
CA GLN A 431 -12.96 -3.74 -16.59
C GLN A 431 -12.55 -5.10 -16.01
N GLU A 432 -13.40 -6.12 -16.09
CA GLU A 432 -13.06 -7.50 -15.66
C GLU A 432 -11.74 -8.00 -16.27
N ILE A 433 -11.49 -7.68 -17.55
CA ILE A 433 -10.26 -8.05 -18.26
C ILE A 433 -9.09 -7.16 -17.81
N VAL A 434 -9.22 -5.83 -17.93
CA VAL A 434 -8.06 -4.92 -17.74
C VAL A 434 -7.57 -4.86 -16.29
N VAL A 435 -8.44 -5.06 -15.31
CA VAL A 435 -8.09 -5.05 -13.88
C VAL A 435 -7.18 -6.23 -13.49
N GLU A 436 -7.27 -7.35 -14.22
CA GLU A 436 -6.39 -8.51 -14.04
C GLU A 436 -5.15 -8.46 -14.97
N GLU A 437 -5.33 -8.07 -16.23
CA GLU A 437 -4.29 -8.22 -17.26
C GLU A 437 -3.28 -7.07 -17.30
N VAL A 438 -3.66 -5.84 -16.93
CA VAL A 438 -2.71 -4.70 -16.83
C VAL A 438 -1.59 -5.00 -15.82
N PRO A 439 -1.86 -5.45 -14.58
CA PRO A 439 -0.81 -5.85 -13.64
C PRO A 439 0.06 -7.03 -14.12
N ARG A 440 -0.51 -7.97 -14.89
CA ARG A 440 0.22 -9.15 -15.40
C ARG A 440 1.22 -8.77 -16.48
N LEU A 441 0.80 -8.01 -17.49
CA LEU A 441 1.70 -7.54 -18.54
C LEU A 441 2.75 -6.55 -17.99
N ALA A 442 2.36 -5.69 -17.05
CA ALA A 442 3.27 -4.82 -16.31
C ALA A 442 4.36 -5.60 -15.54
N LYS A 443 4.00 -6.74 -14.92
CA LYS A 443 4.96 -7.62 -14.23
C LYS A 443 6.06 -8.12 -15.17
N GLU A 444 5.73 -8.48 -16.41
CA GLU A 444 6.73 -8.97 -17.37
C GLU A 444 7.74 -7.89 -17.76
N ALA A 445 7.26 -6.67 -18.06
CA ALA A 445 8.14 -5.54 -18.38
C ALA A 445 9.01 -5.18 -17.17
N ALA A 446 8.42 -5.11 -15.98
CA ALA A 446 9.13 -4.81 -14.73
C ALA A 446 10.16 -5.88 -14.36
N ALA A 447 9.85 -7.16 -14.54
CA ALA A 447 10.79 -8.25 -14.29
C ALA A 447 12.04 -8.14 -15.19
N LYS A 448 11.87 -7.86 -16.49
CA LYS A 448 12.98 -7.63 -17.43
C LYS A 448 13.82 -6.40 -17.06
N ALA A 449 13.19 -5.33 -16.57
CA ALA A 449 13.90 -4.15 -16.09
C ALA A 449 14.72 -4.44 -14.81
N ILE A 450 14.15 -5.19 -13.86
CA ILE A 450 14.84 -5.61 -12.62
C ILE A 450 16.00 -6.56 -12.95
N GLU A 451 15.80 -7.50 -13.88
CA GLU A 451 16.84 -8.41 -14.36
C GLU A 451 18.01 -7.65 -15.00
N GLU A 452 17.74 -6.70 -15.90
CA GLU A 452 18.78 -5.86 -16.51
C GLU A 452 19.51 -4.97 -15.48
N TRP A 453 18.79 -4.45 -14.48
CA TRP A 453 19.36 -3.65 -13.41
C TRP A 453 20.32 -4.45 -12.51
N GLY A 454 20.19 -5.78 -12.47
CA GLY A 454 21.16 -6.69 -11.86
C GLY A 454 21.27 -6.58 -10.33
N ARG A 455 20.29 -5.96 -9.66
CA ARG A 455 20.21 -5.84 -8.20
C ARG A 455 18.92 -6.47 -7.68
N ASP A 456 18.95 -6.83 -6.40
CA ASP A 456 17.78 -7.41 -5.74
C ASP A 456 16.60 -6.42 -5.69
N LYS A 457 15.40 -6.94 -5.94
CA LYS A 457 14.14 -6.19 -5.99
C LYS A 457 13.78 -5.48 -4.67
N SER A 458 14.32 -5.91 -3.53
CA SER A 458 14.19 -5.20 -2.25
C SER A 458 14.86 -3.83 -2.25
N GLY A 459 15.79 -3.57 -3.18
CA GLY A 459 16.37 -2.25 -3.41
C GLY A 459 15.44 -1.27 -4.13
N ILE A 460 14.28 -1.70 -4.64
CA ILE A 460 13.25 -0.79 -5.18
C ILE A 460 12.56 -0.09 -4.01
N THR A 461 12.56 1.23 -4.05
CA THR A 461 12.03 2.10 -2.98
C THR A 461 10.72 2.79 -3.34
N HIS A 462 10.49 2.99 -4.64
CA HIS A 462 9.36 3.74 -5.17
C HIS A 462 8.81 3.04 -6.42
N LEU A 463 7.51 3.15 -6.64
CA LEU A 463 6.82 2.69 -7.85
C LEU A 463 5.97 3.84 -8.43
N VAL A 464 6.22 4.20 -9.68
CA VAL A 464 5.35 5.09 -10.46
C VAL A 464 4.71 4.24 -11.54
N PHE A 465 3.39 4.03 -11.48
CA PHE A 465 2.65 3.19 -12.42
C PHE A 465 1.64 4.05 -13.19
N CYS A 466 1.55 3.85 -14.51
CA CYS A 466 0.49 4.40 -15.34
C CYS A 466 -0.26 3.31 -16.13
N SER A 467 -1.58 3.46 -16.21
CA SER A 467 -2.39 2.88 -17.27
C SER A 467 -3.55 3.80 -17.64
N THR A 468 -3.95 3.75 -18.90
CA THR A 468 -5.21 4.31 -19.40
C THR A 468 -6.41 3.42 -19.02
N SER A 469 -6.18 2.22 -18.47
CA SER A 469 -7.22 1.25 -18.13
C SER A 469 -7.04 0.61 -16.73
N GLY A 470 -7.99 -0.24 -16.32
CA GLY A 470 -7.91 -0.98 -15.05
C GLY A 470 -8.17 -0.12 -13.82
N ILE A 471 -9.13 0.81 -13.89
CA ILE A 471 -9.42 1.77 -12.82
C ILE A 471 -10.10 1.03 -11.67
N ASP A 472 -9.35 0.75 -10.60
CA ASP A 472 -9.78 -0.09 -9.48
C ASP A 472 -9.11 0.34 -8.17
N MET A 473 -9.68 -0.07 -7.03
CA MET A 473 -9.14 0.21 -5.69
C MET A 473 -9.17 -1.07 -4.83
N PRO A 474 -8.02 -1.70 -4.49
CA PRO A 474 -6.65 -1.27 -4.75
C PRO A 474 -6.23 -1.31 -6.24
N GLY A 475 -5.41 -0.34 -6.65
CA GLY A 475 -5.01 -0.14 -8.05
C GLY A 475 -3.94 -1.11 -8.58
N ALA A 476 -3.59 -0.91 -9.86
CA ALA A 476 -2.58 -1.73 -10.53
C ALA A 476 -1.18 -1.62 -9.91
N ASP A 477 -0.84 -0.47 -9.32
CA ASP A 477 0.37 -0.23 -8.53
C ASP A 477 0.49 -1.19 -7.34
N TYR A 478 -0.59 -1.36 -6.58
CA TYR A 478 -0.68 -2.25 -5.44
C TYR A 478 -0.57 -3.71 -5.90
N ARG A 479 -1.34 -4.07 -6.94
CA ARG A 479 -1.34 -5.42 -7.52
C ARG A 479 0.06 -5.79 -8.04
N LEU A 480 0.78 -4.86 -8.66
CA LEU A 480 2.15 -5.07 -9.13
C LEU A 480 3.14 -5.29 -7.98
N VAL A 481 3.04 -4.54 -6.87
CA VAL A 481 3.87 -4.77 -5.67
C VAL A 481 3.73 -6.21 -5.18
N LYS A 482 2.51 -6.75 -5.10
CA LYS A 482 2.30 -8.17 -4.74
C LYS A 482 2.83 -9.13 -5.81
N LEU A 483 2.57 -8.88 -7.10
CA LEU A 483 2.95 -9.76 -8.21
C LEU A 483 4.48 -9.91 -8.40
N LEU A 484 5.24 -8.86 -8.09
CA LEU A 484 6.71 -8.86 -8.08
C LEU A 484 7.28 -9.28 -6.71
N GLY A 485 6.50 -9.18 -5.64
CA GLY A 485 6.97 -9.31 -4.26
C GLY A 485 7.99 -8.23 -3.91
N LEU A 486 7.63 -6.96 -4.13
CA LEU A 486 8.39 -5.78 -3.70
C LEU A 486 8.17 -5.50 -2.20
N PRO A 487 9.06 -4.73 -1.53
CA PRO A 487 8.86 -4.35 -0.13
C PRO A 487 7.52 -3.64 0.09
N LEU A 488 6.83 -3.96 1.19
CA LEU A 488 5.56 -3.32 1.55
C LEU A 488 5.71 -1.84 1.97
N SER A 489 6.95 -1.37 2.14
CA SER A 489 7.34 0.03 2.33
C SER A 489 7.58 0.81 1.03
N VAL A 490 7.36 0.20 -0.15
CA VAL A 490 7.48 0.91 -1.43
C VAL A 490 6.45 2.03 -1.51
N ASN A 491 6.95 3.26 -1.67
CA ASN A 491 6.16 4.45 -1.91
C ASN A 491 5.61 4.43 -3.34
N ARG A 492 4.30 4.36 -3.49
CA ARG A 492 3.63 4.25 -4.80
C ARG A 492 3.02 5.57 -5.25
N ILE A 493 2.85 5.70 -6.57
CA ILE A 493 2.06 6.71 -7.27
C ILE A 493 1.37 5.98 -8.44
N MET A 494 0.04 5.98 -8.46
CA MET A 494 -0.76 5.40 -9.54
C MET A 494 -1.42 6.52 -10.35
N LEU A 495 -1.22 6.47 -11.67
CA LEU A 495 -1.68 7.49 -12.61
C LEU A 495 -2.65 6.85 -13.61
N TYR A 496 -3.93 7.16 -13.47
CA TYR A 496 -4.97 6.68 -14.37
C TYR A 496 -5.30 7.70 -15.47
N ASN A 497 -5.56 7.19 -16.67
CA ASN A 497 -6.32 7.89 -17.72
C ASN A 497 -5.71 9.24 -18.17
N GLN A 498 -4.38 9.34 -18.28
CA GLN A 498 -3.68 10.53 -18.81
C GLN A 498 -3.20 10.37 -20.27
N ALA A 499 -3.39 9.18 -20.85
CA ALA A 499 -3.01 8.81 -22.21
C ALA A 499 -1.56 9.18 -22.60
N CYS A 500 -1.32 9.46 -23.88
CA CYS A 500 -0.04 9.32 -24.54
C CYS A 500 1.14 10.17 -24.00
N HIS A 501 0.88 11.33 -23.37
CA HIS A 501 1.96 12.21 -22.86
C HIS A 501 2.64 11.68 -21.59
N ILE A 502 1.94 10.85 -20.82
CA ILE A 502 2.35 10.54 -19.45
C ILE A 502 3.61 9.66 -19.37
N GLY A 503 4.00 8.98 -20.45
CA GLY A 503 5.28 8.26 -20.52
C GLY A 503 6.48 9.15 -20.18
N ALA A 504 6.42 10.43 -20.56
CA ALA A 504 7.40 11.45 -20.19
C ALA A 504 7.16 12.02 -18.78
N GLN A 505 5.89 12.25 -18.40
CA GLN A 505 5.52 12.74 -17.07
C GLN A 505 5.96 11.81 -15.94
N MET A 506 5.89 10.49 -16.13
CA MET A 506 6.39 9.53 -15.15
C MET A 506 7.90 9.64 -14.93
N LEU A 507 8.66 9.92 -15.99
CA LEU A 507 10.10 10.17 -15.90
C LEU A 507 10.39 11.49 -15.15
N ARG A 508 9.57 12.54 -15.33
CA ARG A 508 9.61 13.77 -14.52
C ARG A 508 9.39 13.48 -13.04
N ILE A 509 8.34 12.75 -12.70
CA ILE A 509 8.03 12.35 -11.31
C ILE A 509 9.16 11.49 -10.72
N ALA A 510 9.66 10.52 -11.48
CA ALA A 510 10.76 9.67 -11.04
C ALA A 510 12.08 10.45 -10.87
N LYS A 511 12.33 11.47 -11.70
CA LYS A 511 13.45 12.39 -11.53
C LYS A 511 13.36 13.14 -10.20
N ASP A 512 12.23 13.78 -9.90
CA ASP A 512 12.06 14.52 -8.64
C ASP A 512 12.23 13.62 -7.41
N ILE A 513 11.63 12.43 -7.42
CA ILE A 513 11.80 11.43 -6.36
C ILE A 513 13.26 11.00 -6.22
N ALA A 514 13.88 10.54 -7.30
CA ALA A 514 15.25 10.01 -7.29
C ALA A 514 16.29 11.09 -6.95
N GLU A 515 16.01 12.36 -7.22
CA GLU A 515 16.90 13.47 -6.89
C GLU A 515 16.67 14.05 -5.49
N ASN A 516 15.48 13.96 -4.91
CA ASN A 516 15.26 14.42 -3.53
C ASN A 516 15.58 13.35 -2.47
N ASN A 517 15.46 12.05 -2.81
CA ASN A 517 15.57 10.95 -1.86
C ASN A 517 16.86 10.14 -2.07
N LYS A 518 17.73 10.14 -1.06
CA LYS A 518 19.03 9.44 -1.11
C LYS A 518 18.82 7.93 -1.24
N ASP A 519 19.66 7.30 -2.06
CA ASP A 519 19.68 5.86 -2.37
C ASP A 519 18.36 5.35 -3.01
N ALA A 520 17.45 6.25 -3.38
CA ALA A 520 16.18 5.90 -4.02
C ALA A 520 16.41 5.24 -5.39
N ARG A 521 15.62 4.20 -5.61
CA ARG A 521 15.46 3.50 -6.88
C ARG A 521 13.97 3.42 -7.16
N VAL A 522 13.57 4.03 -8.26
CA VAL A 522 12.19 4.22 -8.70
C VAL A 522 11.95 3.27 -9.86
N LEU A 523 11.05 2.32 -9.67
CA LEU A 523 10.50 1.51 -10.76
C LEU A 523 9.38 2.33 -11.41
N VAL A 524 9.57 2.73 -12.67
CA VAL A 524 8.55 3.38 -13.50
C VAL A 524 7.93 2.31 -14.39
N VAL A 525 6.61 2.24 -14.49
CA VAL A 525 5.90 1.25 -15.32
C VAL A 525 4.74 1.89 -16.07
N ALA A 526 4.77 1.79 -17.39
CA ALA A 526 3.65 2.06 -18.28
C ALA A 526 3.05 0.72 -18.72
N CYS A 527 1.73 0.54 -18.64
CA CYS A 527 1.08 -0.64 -19.20
C CYS A 527 -0.28 -0.29 -19.80
N GLU A 528 -0.46 -0.58 -21.08
CA GLU A 528 -1.59 -0.11 -21.88
C GLU A 528 -2.23 -1.28 -22.61
N LEU A 529 -3.55 -1.44 -22.47
CA LEU A 529 -4.38 -2.40 -23.18
C LEU A 529 -5.52 -1.67 -23.89
N ASN A 530 -5.72 -1.97 -25.17
CA ASN A 530 -6.76 -1.34 -26.01
C ASN A 530 -8.18 -1.85 -25.70
N THR A 531 -8.34 -2.79 -24.77
CA THR A 531 -9.62 -3.35 -24.33
C THR A 531 -10.67 -2.29 -23.93
N LEU A 532 -10.29 -1.18 -23.31
CA LEU A 532 -11.25 -0.11 -22.98
C LEU A 532 -11.75 0.69 -24.20
N ILE A 533 -11.03 0.65 -25.32
CA ILE A 533 -11.28 1.51 -26.49
C ILE A 533 -11.73 0.74 -27.74
N PHE A 534 -11.56 -0.59 -27.78
CA PHE A 534 -11.97 -1.45 -28.88
C PHE A 534 -13.49 -1.41 -29.06
N ARG A 535 -13.99 -1.14 -30.26
CA ARG A 535 -15.43 -1.10 -30.54
C ARG A 535 -15.72 -1.37 -32.01
N GLY A 536 -16.97 -1.69 -32.33
CA GLY A 536 -17.47 -1.83 -33.69
C GLY A 536 -17.32 -0.55 -34.53
N PRO A 537 -17.35 -0.68 -35.88
CA PRO A 537 -17.29 0.44 -36.80
C PRO A 537 -18.65 1.16 -36.94
N ASP A 538 -18.62 2.45 -37.28
CA ASP A 538 -19.80 3.24 -37.68
C ASP A 538 -19.41 4.22 -38.79
N GLU A 539 -20.29 4.43 -39.77
CA GLU A 539 -20.04 5.29 -40.93
C GLU A 539 -19.92 6.79 -40.56
N ARG A 540 -20.39 7.19 -39.38
CA ARG A 540 -20.38 8.59 -38.92
C ARG A 540 -19.10 8.92 -38.14
N ASP A 541 -18.41 7.93 -37.59
CA ASP A 541 -17.19 8.12 -36.78
C ASP A 541 -15.93 7.50 -37.42
N PHE A 542 -15.41 8.21 -38.42
CA PHE A 542 -14.13 7.88 -39.03
C PHE A 542 -12.91 8.10 -38.11
N LEU A 543 -13.06 8.81 -36.99
CA LEU A 543 -11.96 9.11 -36.07
C LEU A 543 -11.74 7.97 -35.08
N SER A 544 -12.82 7.34 -34.58
CA SER A 544 -12.73 6.06 -33.88
C SER A 544 -12.02 5.02 -34.74
N LEU A 545 -12.37 4.90 -36.04
CA LEU A 545 -11.68 3.98 -36.96
C LEU A 545 -10.18 4.29 -37.12
N ALA A 546 -9.78 5.56 -37.17
CA ALA A 546 -8.35 5.91 -37.17
C ALA A 546 -7.64 5.44 -35.88
N GLY A 547 -8.32 5.52 -34.73
CA GLY A 547 -7.88 4.91 -33.47
C GLY A 547 -7.79 3.39 -33.53
N GLN A 548 -8.84 2.70 -34.00
CA GLN A 548 -8.85 1.23 -34.15
C GLN A 548 -7.76 0.73 -35.09
N ALA A 549 -7.32 1.53 -36.06
CA ALA A 549 -6.19 1.21 -36.93
C ALA A 549 -4.81 1.46 -36.27
N ALA A 550 -4.72 2.33 -35.26
CA ALA A 550 -3.44 2.81 -34.72
C ALA A 550 -3.05 2.23 -33.35
N PHE A 551 -4.00 2.02 -32.45
CA PHE A 551 -3.72 1.64 -31.05
C PHE A 551 -3.33 0.17 -30.87
N ALA A 552 -2.45 -0.10 -29.91
CA ALA A 552 -1.90 -1.42 -29.66
C ALA A 552 -1.57 -1.60 -28.16
N ASP A 553 -1.25 -2.85 -27.79
CA ASP A 553 -1.04 -3.23 -26.40
C ASP A 553 0.45 -3.42 -26.09
N GLY A 554 0.87 -2.97 -24.91
CA GLY A 554 2.24 -3.11 -24.46
C GLY A 554 2.49 -2.55 -23.08
N ALA A 555 3.53 -3.08 -22.44
CA ALA A 555 4.07 -2.56 -21.20
C ALA A 555 5.56 -2.27 -21.32
N ALA A 556 6.01 -1.21 -20.67
CA ALA A 556 7.41 -0.86 -20.55
C ALA A 556 7.71 -0.44 -19.11
N ALA A 557 8.85 -0.85 -18.60
CA ALA A 557 9.32 -0.53 -17.27
C ALA A 557 10.75 0.01 -17.32
N VAL A 558 11.05 0.96 -16.44
CA VAL A 558 12.34 1.64 -16.37
C VAL A 558 12.75 1.75 -14.90
N ILE A 559 14.04 1.52 -14.60
CA ILE A 559 14.57 1.79 -13.25
C ILE A 559 15.37 3.09 -13.29
N VAL A 560 14.95 4.04 -12.44
CA VAL A 560 15.56 5.37 -12.28
C VAL A 560 16.19 5.47 -10.90
N GLY A 561 17.39 6.02 -10.81
CA GLY A 561 18.02 6.34 -9.52
C GLY A 561 19.06 7.44 -9.64
N ALA A 562 19.41 8.06 -8.52
CA ALA A 562 20.59 8.92 -8.42
C ALA A 562 21.77 8.16 -7.82
N ASP A 563 22.99 8.68 -8.04
CA ASP A 563 24.25 8.08 -7.58
C ASP A 563 24.38 6.58 -7.99
N PRO A 564 24.58 6.27 -9.28
CA PRO A 564 24.73 4.89 -9.75
C PRO A 564 25.92 4.18 -9.09
N ILE A 565 25.68 2.95 -8.61
CA ILE A 565 26.70 2.11 -7.97
C ILE A 565 27.66 1.58 -9.03
N GLN A 566 28.90 2.10 -9.04
CA GLN A 566 29.94 1.71 -9.98
C GLN A 566 30.18 0.20 -9.99
N GLY A 567 30.32 -0.37 -11.19
CA GLY A 567 30.57 -1.81 -11.40
C GLY A 567 29.35 -2.71 -11.26
N VAL A 568 28.22 -2.20 -10.74
CA VAL A 568 26.95 -2.93 -10.62
C VAL A 568 25.90 -2.34 -11.55
N GLU A 569 25.57 -1.07 -11.37
CA GLU A 569 24.54 -0.38 -12.14
C GLU A 569 25.13 0.23 -13.42
N LYS A 570 24.38 0.17 -14.53
CA LYS A 570 24.82 0.65 -15.85
C LYS A 570 23.97 1.85 -16.30
N PRO A 571 24.47 3.09 -16.14
CA PRO A 571 23.81 4.27 -16.69
C PRO A 571 23.50 4.14 -18.18
N ILE A 572 22.25 4.42 -18.57
CA ILE A 572 21.79 4.45 -19.96
C ILE A 572 21.56 5.89 -20.41
N PHE A 573 20.79 6.67 -19.65
CA PHE A 573 20.49 8.08 -19.91
C PHE A 573 20.41 8.87 -18.60
N GLU A 574 20.97 10.08 -18.56
CA GLU A 574 20.75 11.03 -17.45
C GLU A 574 19.55 11.94 -17.74
N MET A 575 18.82 12.38 -16.72
CA MET A 575 17.69 13.30 -16.84
C MET A 575 18.02 14.65 -16.20
N MET A 576 18.31 15.65 -17.02
CA MET A 576 18.77 16.98 -16.59
C MET A 576 17.63 17.89 -16.19
N SER A 577 16.64 18.03 -17.06
CA SER A 577 15.44 18.86 -16.86
C SER A 577 14.21 18.10 -17.33
N ALA A 578 13.06 18.44 -16.75
CA ALA A 578 11.76 18.00 -17.23
C ALA A 578 10.75 19.15 -17.14
N ALA A 579 9.92 19.33 -18.17
CA ALA A 579 8.95 20.44 -18.23
C ALA A 579 7.71 20.07 -19.05
N GLN A 580 6.56 20.60 -18.65
CA GLN A 580 5.28 20.47 -19.33
C GLN A 580 4.81 21.81 -19.90
N VAL A 581 4.36 21.82 -21.15
CA VAL A 581 3.71 22.97 -21.79
C VAL A 581 2.34 22.54 -22.29
N THR A 582 1.32 23.34 -22.00
CA THR A 582 -0.05 23.16 -22.51
C THR A 582 -0.29 24.11 -23.67
N VAL A 583 -0.64 23.60 -24.86
CA VAL A 583 -0.94 24.49 -25.99
C VAL A 583 -2.32 25.17 -25.81
N PRO A 584 -2.43 26.50 -26.00
CA PRO A 584 -3.71 27.22 -25.89
C PRO A 584 -4.81 26.64 -26.79
N ASP A 585 -6.06 26.70 -26.31
CA ASP A 585 -7.29 26.43 -27.05
C ASP A 585 -7.38 25.08 -27.79
N CYS A 586 -6.56 24.10 -27.38
CA CYS A 586 -6.47 22.76 -27.98
C CYS A 586 -7.25 21.68 -27.20
N GLU A 587 -8.26 22.07 -26.40
CA GLU A 587 -9.08 21.16 -25.56
C GLU A 587 -9.70 20.02 -26.36
N ARG A 588 -10.25 20.34 -27.53
CA ARG A 588 -10.93 19.40 -28.43
C ARG A 588 -9.98 18.77 -29.44
N ALA A 589 -8.68 19.07 -29.39
CA ALA A 589 -7.70 18.58 -30.35
C ALA A 589 -7.41 17.08 -30.16
N VAL A 590 -7.33 16.66 -28.90
CA VAL A 590 -7.35 15.27 -28.45
C VAL A 590 -8.06 15.23 -27.11
N GLY A 591 -9.08 14.41 -26.99
CA GLY A 591 -9.81 14.17 -25.76
C GLY A 591 -10.45 12.79 -25.76
N GLY A 592 -10.92 12.34 -24.60
CA GLY A 592 -11.51 11.03 -24.42
C GLY A 592 -12.31 10.93 -23.13
N HIS A 593 -13.48 10.31 -23.24
CA HIS A 593 -14.51 10.31 -22.19
C HIS A 593 -14.83 8.88 -21.77
N LEU A 594 -14.75 8.62 -20.47
CA LEU A 594 -15.09 7.33 -19.87
C LEU A 594 -16.60 7.24 -19.66
N LYS A 595 -17.20 6.21 -20.26
CA LYS A 595 -18.65 5.94 -20.31
C LYS A 595 -18.96 4.46 -20.06
N GLU A 596 -20.23 4.13 -19.91
CA GLU A 596 -20.76 2.76 -19.83
C GLU A 596 -20.40 1.89 -21.05
N ILE A 597 -20.16 2.53 -22.20
CA ILE A 597 -19.69 1.91 -23.45
C ILE A 597 -18.15 1.73 -23.51
N GLY A 598 -17.43 2.02 -22.42
CA GLY A 598 -15.97 2.10 -22.35
C GLY A 598 -15.41 3.51 -22.61
N LEU A 599 -14.13 3.58 -22.96
CA LEU A 599 -13.40 4.84 -23.15
C LEU A 599 -13.49 5.29 -24.62
N THR A 600 -14.22 6.37 -24.86
CA THR A 600 -14.32 7.02 -26.19
C THR A 600 -13.14 7.97 -26.42
N PHE A 601 -12.79 8.23 -27.69
CA PHE A 601 -11.72 9.16 -28.07
C PHE A 601 -12.13 10.00 -29.28
N HIS A 602 -11.68 11.26 -29.31
CA HIS A 602 -11.83 12.15 -30.47
C HIS A 602 -10.51 12.86 -30.80
N PHE A 603 -10.30 13.15 -32.09
CA PHE A 603 -9.08 13.77 -32.61
C PHE A 603 -9.41 14.86 -33.65
N MET A 604 -8.74 16.02 -33.58
CA MET A 604 -8.81 17.01 -34.66
C MET A 604 -7.83 16.67 -35.79
N ASN A 605 -8.30 16.77 -37.04
CA ASN A 605 -7.48 16.58 -38.25
C ASN A 605 -6.24 17.51 -38.32
N GLN A 606 -6.24 18.63 -37.59
CA GLN A 606 -5.13 19.60 -37.56
C GLN A 606 -4.04 19.28 -36.53
N LEU A 607 -4.17 18.19 -35.75
CA LEU A 607 -3.26 17.83 -34.67
C LEU A 607 -1.76 17.86 -35.03
N PRO A 608 -1.29 17.34 -36.19
CA PRO A 608 0.13 17.44 -36.57
C PRO A 608 0.64 18.89 -36.67
N MET A 609 -0.18 19.79 -37.21
CA MET A 609 0.16 21.20 -37.34
C MET A 609 0.18 21.91 -35.99
N LEU A 610 -0.78 21.60 -35.11
CA LEU A 610 -0.85 22.15 -33.75
C LEU A 610 0.38 21.75 -32.91
N ILE A 611 0.81 20.48 -32.98
CA ILE A 611 2.05 20.03 -32.33
C ILE A 611 3.25 20.77 -32.91
N SER A 612 3.46 20.68 -34.23
CA SER A 612 4.67 21.21 -34.86
C SER A 612 4.84 22.72 -34.66
N ASN A 613 3.75 23.50 -34.68
CA ASN A 613 3.83 24.95 -34.53
C ASN A 613 4.22 25.42 -33.12
N ASN A 614 4.08 24.57 -32.09
CA ASN A 614 4.43 24.91 -30.71
C ASN A 614 5.76 24.26 -30.26
N LEU A 615 6.16 23.14 -30.90
CA LEU A 615 7.34 22.36 -30.52
C LEU A 615 8.64 23.16 -30.53
N GLU A 616 8.81 24.07 -31.50
CA GLU A 616 10.02 24.88 -31.66
C GLU A 616 10.26 25.80 -30.44
N ASN A 617 9.19 26.37 -29.87
CA ASN A 617 9.30 27.14 -28.63
C ASN A 617 9.69 26.26 -27.44
N CYS A 618 9.12 25.06 -27.32
CA CYS A 618 9.48 24.10 -26.28
C CYS A 618 10.96 23.68 -26.36
N LEU A 619 11.48 23.46 -27.57
CA LEU A 619 12.90 23.19 -27.81
C LEU A 619 13.78 24.38 -27.40
N LEU A 620 13.42 25.58 -27.85
CA LEU A 620 14.16 26.81 -27.52
C LEU A 620 14.19 27.04 -26.00
N GLU A 621 13.08 26.90 -25.30
CA GLU A 621 13.03 27.05 -23.83
C GLU A 621 13.84 25.98 -23.10
N ALA A 622 13.74 24.72 -23.52
CA ALA A 622 14.50 23.63 -22.93
C ALA A 622 16.01 23.79 -23.12
N PHE A 623 16.46 24.05 -24.36
CA PHE A 623 17.89 24.06 -24.73
C PHE A 623 18.59 25.42 -24.58
N LYS A 624 17.86 26.53 -24.39
CA LYS A 624 18.42 27.87 -24.09
C LYS A 624 19.49 27.90 -22.99
N PRO A 625 19.39 27.16 -21.86
CA PRO A 625 20.43 27.15 -20.83
C PRO A 625 21.73 26.48 -21.28
N LEU A 626 21.70 25.73 -22.39
CA LEU A 626 22.80 24.93 -22.94
C LEU A 626 23.41 25.57 -24.21
N GLY A 627 22.70 26.53 -24.83
CA GLY A 627 23.14 27.20 -26.04
C GLY A 627 22.98 26.39 -27.34
N ILE A 628 22.31 25.23 -27.29
CA ILE A 628 22.07 24.38 -28.46
C ILE A 628 20.93 24.98 -29.30
N THR A 629 21.17 25.14 -30.60
CA THR A 629 20.21 25.72 -31.56
C THR A 629 20.04 24.90 -32.84
N ASP A 630 20.91 23.92 -33.15
CA ASP A 630 20.66 22.93 -34.20
C ASP A 630 20.07 21.65 -33.59
N TRP A 631 18.81 21.40 -33.91
CA TRP A 631 18.06 20.23 -33.44
C TRP A 631 18.55 18.89 -34.02
N ASN A 632 19.48 18.93 -34.98
CA ASN A 632 20.16 17.75 -35.49
C ASN A 632 21.36 17.33 -34.63
N GLU A 633 21.84 18.18 -33.72
CA GLU A 633 22.94 17.84 -32.78
C GLU A 633 22.46 17.03 -31.56
N VAL A 634 21.14 16.93 -31.33
CA VAL A 634 20.54 16.16 -30.22
C VAL A 634 19.88 14.87 -30.70
N PHE A 635 19.91 13.77 -29.95
CA PHE A 635 19.12 12.57 -30.27
C PHE A 635 17.64 12.76 -29.91
N TRP A 636 16.74 12.01 -30.55
CA TRP A 636 15.30 12.23 -30.47
C TRP A 636 14.53 10.99 -30.02
N VAL A 637 13.70 11.15 -28.99
CA VAL A 637 12.73 10.16 -28.50
C VAL A 637 11.34 10.79 -28.56
N SER A 638 10.75 10.83 -29.76
CA SER A 638 9.41 11.40 -29.96
C SER A 638 8.32 10.34 -29.79
N HIS A 639 7.26 10.63 -29.04
CA HIS A 639 6.03 9.83 -29.06
C HIS A 639 5.45 9.81 -30.48
N PRO A 640 5.32 8.63 -31.12
CA PRO A 640 4.77 8.52 -32.47
C PRO A 640 3.24 8.37 -32.39
N GLY A 641 2.52 9.47 -32.11
CA GLY A 641 1.06 9.41 -31.97
C GLY A 641 0.34 8.94 -33.24
N ASN A 642 0.84 9.41 -34.39
CA ASN A 642 0.62 8.85 -35.72
C ASN A 642 1.78 9.27 -36.64
N TRP A 643 1.87 8.67 -37.82
CA TRP A 643 2.96 8.96 -38.77
C TRP A 643 3.02 10.43 -39.22
N GLY A 644 1.86 11.06 -39.46
CA GLY A 644 1.79 12.45 -39.89
C GLY A 644 2.29 13.47 -38.86
N ILE A 645 2.25 13.14 -37.56
CA ILE A 645 2.86 13.96 -36.51
C ILE A 645 4.38 13.97 -36.67
N MET A 646 5.01 12.81 -36.90
CA MET A 646 6.46 12.72 -37.09
C MET A 646 6.92 13.47 -38.34
N ASP A 647 6.21 13.33 -39.46
CA ASP A 647 6.53 14.05 -40.71
C ASP A 647 6.34 15.57 -40.55
N ALA A 648 5.33 16.02 -39.81
CA ALA A 648 5.12 17.44 -39.50
C ALA A 648 6.23 18.01 -38.62
N ILE A 649 6.68 17.25 -37.61
CA ILE A 649 7.82 17.63 -36.75
C ILE A 649 9.09 17.73 -37.59
N GLU A 650 9.47 16.67 -38.30
CA GLU A 650 10.68 16.62 -39.13
C GLU A 650 10.77 17.82 -40.08
N LYS A 651 9.69 18.08 -40.82
CA LYS A 651 9.60 19.19 -41.77
C LYS A 651 9.66 20.57 -41.11
N LYS A 652 9.02 20.75 -39.94
CA LYS A 652 8.89 22.06 -39.29
C LYS A 652 10.20 22.52 -38.68
N VAL A 653 10.91 21.63 -37.97
CA VAL A 653 12.17 21.95 -37.26
C VAL A 653 13.42 21.56 -38.04
N GLY A 654 13.30 21.14 -39.31
CA GLY A 654 14.43 20.89 -40.20
C GLY A 654 15.29 19.69 -39.80
N LEU A 655 14.67 18.63 -39.28
CA LEU A 655 15.40 17.41 -38.90
C LEU A 655 15.78 16.59 -40.13
N LYS A 656 16.94 15.95 -40.07
CA LYS A 656 17.32 14.89 -41.01
C LYS A 656 16.47 13.63 -40.74
N GLN A 657 16.23 12.83 -41.78
CA GLN A 657 15.29 11.69 -41.71
C GLN A 657 15.67 10.63 -40.67
N GLU A 658 16.98 10.46 -40.39
CA GLU A 658 17.47 9.51 -39.40
C GLU A 658 17.08 9.87 -37.96
N LYS A 659 16.80 11.14 -37.65
CA LYS A 659 16.53 11.61 -36.28
C LYS A 659 15.30 10.94 -35.66
N LEU A 660 14.25 10.70 -36.45
CA LEU A 660 13.02 10.05 -35.99
C LEU A 660 12.96 8.54 -36.34
N ARG A 661 14.09 7.93 -36.72
CA ARG A 661 14.14 6.52 -37.18
C ARG A 661 13.61 5.54 -36.12
N SER A 662 13.96 5.72 -34.84
CA SER A 662 13.45 4.87 -33.75
C SER A 662 11.96 5.06 -33.49
N SER A 663 11.47 6.31 -33.46
CA SER A 663 10.03 6.59 -33.33
C SER A 663 9.21 5.94 -34.46
N ARG A 664 9.70 6.03 -35.71
CA ARG A 664 9.10 5.36 -36.87
C ARG A 664 9.20 3.84 -36.80
N HIS A 665 10.32 3.30 -36.33
CA HIS A 665 10.51 1.85 -36.19
C HIS A 665 9.54 1.25 -35.17
N VAL A 666 9.48 1.82 -33.95
CA VAL A 666 8.59 1.35 -32.89
C VAL A 666 7.12 1.48 -33.31
N PHE A 667 6.72 2.58 -33.93
CA PHE A 667 5.36 2.71 -34.46
C PHE A 667 5.05 1.65 -35.53
N GLY A 668 6.02 1.37 -36.41
CA GLY A 668 5.89 0.36 -37.47
C GLY A 668 5.78 -1.08 -36.96
N GLU A 669 6.53 -1.44 -35.92
CA GLU A 669 6.59 -2.83 -35.40
C GLU A 669 5.59 -3.13 -34.28
N TYR A 670 5.08 -2.10 -33.58
CA TYR A 670 4.22 -2.29 -32.41
C TYR A 670 2.90 -1.51 -32.46
N GLY A 671 2.79 -0.44 -33.24
CA GLY A 671 1.67 0.50 -33.20
C GLY A 671 1.77 1.54 -32.06
N ASN A 672 0.66 2.24 -31.78
CA ASN A 672 0.59 3.20 -30.68
C ASN A 672 0.19 2.51 -29.36
N MET A 673 1.18 2.20 -28.52
CA MET A 673 1.01 1.65 -27.17
C MET A 673 0.85 2.76 -26.11
N MET A 674 0.15 3.85 -26.46
CA MET A 674 -0.09 5.04 -25.65
C MET A 674 1.14 5.48 -24.85
N SER A 675 1.07 5.49 -23.51
CA SER A 675 2.14 5.95 -22.62
C SER A 675 3.42 5.11 -22.69
N ALA A 676 3.31 3.80 -22.94
CA ALA A 676 4.46 2.90 -23.02
C ALA A 676 5.33 3.18 -24.26
N THR A 677 4.74 3.73 -25.33
CA THR A 677 5.41 3.89 -26.64
C THR A 677 6.73 4.66 -26.55
N VAL A 678 6.82 5.74 -25.77
CA VAL A 678 8.09 6.50 -25.65
C VAL A 678 9.20 5.68 -24.99
N LEU A 679 8.87 4.81 -24.05
CA LEU A 679 9.84 3.96 -23.36
C LEU A 679 10.36 2.84 -24.29
N PHE A 680 9.51 2.31 -25.19
CA PHE A 680 9.96 1.46 -26.29
C PHE A 680 10.90 2.20 -27.26
N VAL A 681 10.63 3.48 -27.57
CA VAL A 681 11.54 4.30 -28.42
C VAL A 681 12.89 4.51 -27.73
N MET A 682 12.93 4.72 -26.41
CA MET A 682 14.18 4.77 -25.65
C MET A 682 14.96 3.44 -25.72
N ASP A 683 14.25 2.31 -25.60
CA ASP A 683 14.85 0.98 -25.69
C ASP A 683 15.43 0.70 -27.09
N ASP A 684 14.73 1.10 -28.16
CA ASP A 684 15.25 1.00 -29.52
C ASP A 684 16.47 1.89 -29.76
N VAL A 685 16.44 3.17 -29.35
CA VAL A 685 17.58 4.09 -29.52
C VAL A 685 18.85 3.51 -28.90
N ARG A 686 18.81 3.02 -27.65
CA ARG A 686 20.00 2.46 -26.99
C ARG A 686 20.47 1.14 -27.64
N ARG A 687 19.54 0.25 -28.03
CA ARG A 687 19.86 -1.06 -28.62
C ARG A 687 20.49 -0.88 -30.00
N ARG A 688 19.90 0.00 -30.81
CA ARG A 688 20.40 0.39 -32.13
C ARG A 688 21.76 1.10 -32.04
N SER A 689 21.94 1.99 -31.07
CA SER A 689 23.22 2.64 -30.80
C SER A 689 24.32 1.61 -30.48
N ALA A 690 24.03 0.63 -29.62
CA ALA A 690 24.96 -0.44 -29.29
C ALA A 690 25.25 -1.37 -30.49
N ALA A 691 24.22 -1.76 -31.24
CA ALA A 691 24.37 -2.63 -32.42
C ALA A 691 25.12 -1.96 -33.59
N GLU A 692 25.00 -0.64 -33.74
CA GLU A 692 25.74 0.17 -34.72
C GLU A 692 27.13 0.63 -34.20
N GLY A 693 27.52 0.26 -32.98
CA GLY A 693 28.83 0.62 -32.40
C GLY A 693 29.01 2.13 -32.16
N ARG A 694 27.92 2.85 -31.85
CA ARG A 694 27.94 4.30 -31.59
C ARG A 694 28.67 4.64 -30.29
N ALA A 695 29.23 5.85 -30.23
CA ALA A 695 30.01 6.32 -29.09
C ALA A 695 29.19 6.55 -27.80
N THR A 696 27.88 6.78 -27.92
CA THR A 696 26.94 7.00 -26.82
C THR A 696 25.70 6.12 -27.00
N THR A 697 24.93 5.94 -25.92
CA THR A 697 23.61 5.29 -25.92
C THR A 697 22.54 6.08 -26.68
N GLY A 698 22.80 7.35 -27.01
CA GLY A 698 21.91 8.26 -27.73
C GLY A 698 22.40 8.55 -29.15
N ASP A 699 22.49 7.51 -30.00
CA ASP A 699 22.91 7.60 -31.41
C ASP A 699 24.32 8.17 -31.67
N GLY A 700 25.18 8.21 -30.64
CA GLY A 700 26.51 8.82 -30.72
C GLY A 700 26.51 10.33 -30.47
N LEU A 701 25.42 10.88 -29.92
CA LEU A 701 25.29 12.28 -29.50
C LEU A 701 25.22 12.37 -27.98
N ASP A 702 25.70 13.48 -27.41
CA ASP A 702 25.76 13.68 -25.95
C ASP A 702 24.42 14.12 -25.35
N TRP A 703 23.69 14.97 -26.09
CA TRP A 703 22.41 15.55 -25.68
C TRP A 703 21.25 14.90 -26.44
N GLY A 704 20.08 14.84 -25.80
CA GLY A 704 18.86 14.33 -26.43
C GLY A 704 17.61 15.00 -25.88
N VAL A 705 16.50 14.80 -26.59
CA VAL A 705 15.17 15.28 -26.23
C VAL A 705 14.14 14.17 -26.32
N LEU A 706 13.33 14.03 -25.27
CA LEU A 706 12.17 13.14 -25.23
C LEU A 706 10.89 13.97 -25.23
N PHE A 707 9.94 13.62 -26.10
CA PHE A 707 8.64 14.27 -26.20
C PHE A 707 7.47 13.31 -25.99
N GLY A 708 6.60 13.64 -25.03
CA GLY A 708 5.24 13.07 -24.91
C GLY A 708 4.18 14.06 -25.41
N PHE A 709 3.19 13.57 -26.17
CA PHE A 709 2.04 14.36 -26.66
C PHE A 709 0.74 13.73 -26.17
N GLY A 710 -0.24 14.52 -25.73
CA GLY A 710 -1.48 13.96 -25.16
C GLY A 710 -2.66 14.92 -25.10
N PRO A 711 -3.79 14.49 -24.49
CA PRO A 711 -5.01 15.29 -24.37
C PRO A 711 -4.82 16.69 -23.80
N GLY A 712 -5.63 17.64 -24.28
CA GLY A 712 -5.46 19.06 -23.99
C GLY A 712 -4.17 19.66 -24.57
N LEU A 713 -3.53 18.91 -25.46
CA LEU A 713 -2.25 19.18 -26.11
C LEU A 713 -1.14 19.56 -25.13
N SER A 714 -0.91 18.66 -24.17
CA SER A 714 0.24 18.71 -23.28
C SER A 714 1.49 18.16 -23.99
N ILE A 715 2.58 18.93 -23.96
CA ILE A 715 3.92 18.56 -24.42
C ILE A 715 4.80 18.40 -23.17
N GLU A 716 5.29 17.19 -22.91
CA GLU A 716 6.28 16.93 -21.84
C GLU A 716 7.66 16.73 -22.47
N THR A 717 8.68 17.42 -21.96
CA THR A 717 10.05 17.47 -22.51
C THR A 717 11.07 17.01 -21.48
N VAL A 718 12.01 16.11 -21.82
CA VAL A 718 13.13 15.70 -20.95
C VAL A 718 14.48 15.79 -21.69
N MET A 719 15.54 16.31 -21.03
CA MET A 719 16.91 16.49 -21.57
C MET A 719 17.98 15.66 -20.83
N ALA A 720 19.20 15.48 -21.39
CA ALA A 720 20.27 14.61 -20.85
C ALA A 720 21.72 15.16 -20.89
N ASN A 721 22.50 15.00 -19.79
CA ASN A 721 23.97 15.16 -19.62
C ASN A 721 24.61 16.55 -19.97
N VAL A 722 25.06 17.50 -19.09
CA VAL A 722 25.86 17.38 -17.84
C VAL A 722 25.78 18.58 -16.82
N HIS A 723 26.08 18.29 -15.54
CA HIS A 723 26.70 19.04 -14.40
C HIS A 723 26.37 20.47 -13.85
N PRO A 724 26.76 21.64 -14.44
CA PRO A 724 26.86 22.90 -13.67
C PRO A 724 25.53 23.43 -13.09
N PHE A 725 24.41 23.20 -13.76
CA PHE A 725 23.09 23.74 -13.42
C PHE A 725 22.53 23.27 -12.07
N ARG A 726 22.89 22.06 -11.63
CA ARG A 726 22.09 21.35 -10.63
C ARG A 726 22.18 21.89 -9.19
N LYS A 727 23.30 22.51 -8.80
CA LYS A 727 23.38 23.22 -7.50
C LYS A 727 22.54 24.49 -7.47
N ALA A 728 22.26 25.10 -8.62
CA ALA A 728 21.41 26.29 -8.72
C ALA A 728 19.91 25.94 -8.76
N GLN A 729 19.54 24.73 -9.18
CA GLN A 729 18.15 24.30 -9.37
C GLN A 729 17.45 23.77 -8.12
N ARG A 730 18.13 23.59 -6.98
CA ARG A 730 17.55 23.01 -5.75
C ARG A 730 17.17 24.04 -4.69
N ALA A 731 16.08 23.79 -3.97
CA ALA A 731 15.73 24.56 -2.78
C ALA A 731 16.61 24.17 -1.58
N ARG A 732 16.80 25.09 -0.63
CA ARG A 732 17.64 24.89 0.56
C ARG A 732 16.85 24.33 1.73
N GLY A 733 15.73 24.98 2.06
CA GLY A 733 14.87 24.66 3.18
C GLY A 733 13.94 23.46 2.95
N PRO A 734 13.13 23.10 3.96
CA PRO A 734 12.07 22.11 3.82
C PRO A 734 10.93 22.61 2.94
N ALA A 735 10.18 21.70 2.32
CA ALA A 735 8.87 22.03 1.78
C ALA A 735 7.95 22.46 2.93
N THR A 736 7.30 23.60 2.73
CA THR A 736 6.50 24.29 3.75
C THR A 736 5.12 24.58 3.18
N ILE A 737 4.09 24.27 3.96
CA ILE A 737 2.70 24.61 3.71
C ILE A 737 2.50 26.08 4.10
N MET A 738 2.01 26.91 3.16
CA MET A 738 1.93 28.37 3.30
C MET A 738 0.49 28.93 3.31
N ALA A 739 -0.48 28.15 2.84
CA ALA A 739 -1.89 28.54 2.81
C ALA A 739 -2.79 27.30 2.72
N ILE A 740 -4.00 27.37 3.27
CA ILE A 740 -5.00 26.29 3.17
C ILE A 740 -6.40 26.87 2.93
N GLY A 741 -6.99 26.55 1.78
CA GLY A 741 -8.35 26.90 1.42
C GLY A 741 -9.27 25.68 1.39
N THR A 742 -10.50 25.83 1.85
CA THR A 742 -11.52 24.76 1.92
C THR A 742 -12.85 25.22 1.32
N ALA A 743 -13.57 24.30 0.66
CA ALA A 743 -14.87 24.56 0.04
C ALA A 743 -15.78 23.32 0.13
N ASN A 744 -17.08 23.53 0.15
CA ASN A 744 -18.11 22.51 0.16
C ASN A 744 -19.26 22.97 -0.76
N PRO A 745 -20.03 22.05 -1.36
CA PRO A 745 -21.26 22.42 -2.07
C PRO A 745 -22.25 23.19 -1.16
N PRO A 746 -23.14 24.01 -1.72
CA PRO A 746 -24.03 24.85 -0.93
C PRO A 746 -25.13 24.07 -0.18
N ASN A 747 -25.45 22.84 -0.60
CA ASN A 747 -26.57 22.08 -0.04
C ASN A 747 -26.14 21.34 1.23
N LEU A 748 -26.73 21.72 2.36
CA LEU A 748 -26.48 21.16 3.68
C LEU A 748 -27.55 20.11 4.03
N TYR A 749 -27.11 18.99 4.58
CA TYR A 749 -27.95 17.89 5.04
C TYR A 749 -27.67 17.57 6.51
N GLU A 750 -28.66 17.74 7.37
CA GLU A 750 -28.60 17.33 8.79
C GLU A 750 -28.75 15.81 8.91
N GLN A 751 -27.82 15.16 9.60
CA GLN A 751 -27.75 13.71 9.74
C GLN A 751 -28.95 13.12 10.50
N SER A 752 -29.62 13.94 11.32
CA SER A 752 -30.84 13.58 12.05
C SER A 752 -32.05 13.38 11.13
N THR A 753 -32.11 14.09 10.00
CA THR A 753 -33.21 14.00 9.00
C THR A 753 -32.79 13.26 7.73
N PHE A 754 -31.48 13.00 7.54
CA PHE A 754 -30.97 12.31 6.36
C PHE A 754 -31.64 10.95 6.07
N PRO A 755 -31.95 10.07 7.04
CA PRO A 755 -32.68 8.83 6.78
C PRO A 755 -34.04 9.03 6.09
N ASP A 756 -34.73 10.13 6.41
CA ASP A 756 -36.04 10.45 5.84
C ASP A 756 -35.93 11.14 4.47
N PHE A 757 -34.83 11.84 4.20
CA PHE A 757 -34.49 12.32 2.85
C PHE A 757 -34.10 11.16 1.93
N TYR A 758 -33.16 10.33 2.36
CA TYR A 758 -32.57 9.24 1.56
C TYR A 758 -33.62 8.23 1.13
N PHE A 759 -34.38 7.64 2.08
CA PHE A 759 -35.41 6.66 1.75
C PHE A 759 -36.57 7.23 0.93
N ARG A 760 -36.84 8.54 1.01
CA ARG A 760 -37.83 9.21 0.16
C ARG A 760 -37.32 9.36 -1.27
N VAL A 761 -36.10 9.90 -1.45
CA VAL A 761 -35.56 10.19 -2.79
C VAL A 761 -35.21 8.92 -3.57
N THR A 762 -34.83 7.83 -2.88
CA THR A 762 -34.62 6.50 -3.48
C THR A 762 -35.91 5.67 -3.60
N ASN A 763 -37.09 6.26 -3.37
CA ASN A 763 -38.41 5.59 -3.41
C ASN A 763 -38.50 4.31 -2.54
N SER A 764 -37.77 4.29 -1.42
CA SER A 764 -37.55 3.13 -0.56
C SER A 764 -38.33 3.16 0.75
N ASP A 765 -39.22 4.13 0.96
CA ASP A 765 -40.06 4.23 2.18
C ASP A 765 -40.94 2.99 2.45
N HIS A 766 -41.10 2.11 1.46
CA HIS A 766 -41.69 0.78 1.59
C HIS A 766 -40.82 -0.24 2.37
N MET A 767 -39.58 0.11 2.74
CA MET A 767 -38.64 -0.70 3.53
C MET A 767 -38.45 -0.13 4.97
N PRO A 768 -39.48 -0.11 5.83
CA PRO A 768 -39.44 0.59 7.12
C PRO A 768 -38.39 0.04 8.09
N GLU A 769 -38.14 -1.28 8.09
CA GLU A 769 -37.13 -1.90 8.95
C GLU A 769 -35.70 -1.50 8.56
N LEU A 770 -35.43 -1.45 7.25
CA LEU A 770 -34.13 -1.00 6.72
C LEU A 770 -33.92 0.49 6.97
N LYS A 771 -34.98 1.31 6.85
CA LYS A 771 -34.96 2.74 7.19
C LYS A 771 -34.61 2.98 8.65
N GLU A 772 -35.22 2.23 9.56
CA GLU A 772 -34.95 2.32 10.99
C GLU A 772 -33.56 1.75 11.36
N LYS A 773 -33.09 0.71 10.65
CA LYS A 773 -31.68 0.26 10.73
C LYS A 773 -30.72 1.37 10.29
N PHE A 774 -30.99 2.05 9.18
CA PHE A 774 -30.16 3.15 8.66
C PHE A 774 -30.18 4.38 9.59
N ARG A 775 -31.32 4.71 10.20
CA ARG A 775 -31.43 5.75 11.24
C ARG A 775 -30.50 5.47 12.43
N ARG A 776 -30.41 4.21 12.88
CA ARG A 776 -29.44 3.79 13.92
C ARG A 776 -27.98 3.86 13.46
N ILE A 777 -27.68 3.59 12.19
CA ILE A 777 -26.32 3.78 11.63
C ILE A 777 -25.97 5.27 11.68
N CYS A 778 -26.84 6.13 11.14
CA CYS A 778 -26.67 7.59 11.14
C CYS A 778 -26.41 8.12 12.55
N GLY A 779 -27.23 7.75 13.53
CA GLY A 779 -27.05 8.13 14.94
C GLY A 779 -25.75 7.64 15.59
N LYS A 780 -25.15 6.54 15.10
CA LYS A 780 -23.85 6.03 15.56
C LYS A 780 -22.64 6.62 14.82
N THR A 781 -22.84 7.34 13.72
CA THR A 781 -21.73 7.98 12.99
C THR A 781 -21.10 9.13 13.77
N MET A 782 -21.86 9.79 14.64
CA MET A 782 -21.50 11.09 15.27
C MET A 782 -21.34 12.26 14.26
N ILE A 783 -21.69 12.06 12.99
CA ILE A 783 -21.87 13.15 12.03
C ILE A 783 -23.12 13.93 12.45
N LYS A 784 -23.03 15.26 12.48
CA LYS A 784 -24.17 16.15 12.72
C LYS A 784 -24.80 16.57 11.42
N LYS A 785 -23.96 17.01 10.47
CA LYS A 785 -24.35 17.51 9.16
C LYS A 785 -23.28 17.18 8.12
N ARG A 786 -23.64 17.29 6.85
CA ARG A 786 -22.73 17.18 5.70
C ARG A 786 -23.18 18.06 4.56
N TYR A 787 -22.31 18.21 3.57
CA TYR A 787 -22.59 18.91 2.32
C TYR A 787 -22.60 17.93 1.16
N MET A 788 -23.49 18.13 0.19
CA MET A 788 -23.58 17.30 -1.02
C MET A 788 -23.93 18.16 -2.24
N HIS A 789 -23.36 17.83 -3.40
CA HIS A 789 -23.78 18.40 -4.67
C HIS A 789 -25.17 17.86 -5.06
N LEU A 790 -25.43 16.58 -4.80
CA LEU A 790 -26.71 15.93 -5.10
C LEU A 790 -27.86 16.53 -4.30
N THR A 791 -28.86 17.06 -5.02
CA THR A 791 -30.13 17.58 -4.47
C THR A 791 -31.29 16.64 -4.77
N GLU A 792 -32.45 16.87 -4.13
CA GLU A 792 -33.68 16.12 -4.48
C GLU A 792 -34.14 16.38 -5.93
N GLU A 793 -33.76 17.51 -6.52
CA GLU A 793 -34.05 17.86 -7.91
C GLU A 793 -33.17 17.06 -8.88
N VAL A 794 -31.85 17.07 -8.67
CA VAL A 794 -30.88 16.30 -9.47
C VAL A 794 -31.20 14.80 -9.44
N LEU A 795 -31.58 14.28 -8.27
CA LEU A 795 -31.91 12.86 -8.08
C LEU A 795 -33.29 12.46 -8.65
N LYS A 796 -34.20 13.42 -8.87
CA LYS A 796 -35.47 13.17 -9.59
C LYS A 796 -35.28 13.20 -11.10
N ASP A 797 -34.37 14.04 -11.59
CA ASP A 797 -33.97 14.11 -12.99
C ASP A 797 -33.19 12.86 -13.43
N LYS A 798 -32.43 12.24 -12.51
CA LYS A 798 -31.56 11.07 -12.75
C LYS A 798 -31.95 9.88 -11.87
N PRO A 799 -33.09 9.22 -12.13
CA PRO A 799 -33.61 8.15 -11.28
C PRO A 799 -32.74 6.89 -11.28
N GLY A 800 -31.92 6.64 -12.31
CA GLY A 800 -30.97 5.54 -12.33
C GLY A 800 -29.97 5.62 -11.17
N MET A 801 -29.53 6.83 -10.83
CA MET A 801 -28.68 7.08 -9.66
C MET A 801 -29.33 6.73 -8.31
N CYS A 802 -30.66 6.69 -8.25
CA CYS A 802 -31.44 6.35 -7.06
C CYS A 802 -31.75 4.85 -6.93
N SER A 803 -31.58 4.06 -7.99
CA SER A 803 -31.63 2.60 -7.89
C SER A 803 -30.40 2.06 -7.15
N TYR A 804 -30.47 0.83 -6.68
CA TYR A 804 -29.34 0.14 -6.06
C TYR A 804 -28.32 -0.34 -7.10
N MET A 805 -28.76 -0.83 -8.26
CA MET A 805 -27.92 -1.51 -9.27
C MET A 805 -28.26 -1.15 -10.73
N ASP A 806 -28.99 -0.07 -11.00
CA ASP A 806 -29.24 0.36 -12.40
C ASP A 806 -27.98 1.06 -12.95
N PRO A 807 -27.63 0.84 -14.23
CA PRO A 807 -26.60 1.62 -14.92
C PRO A 807 -26.86 3.12 -14.78
N SER A 808 -25.81 3.86 -14.43
CA SER A 808 -25.88 5.29 -14.13
C SER A 808 -24.51 5.96 -14.14
N LEU A 809 -23.45 5.29 -14.60
CA LEU A 809 -22.09 5.82 -14.68
C LEU A 809 -22.02 7.03 -15.61
N ASP A 810 -22.73 7.02 -16.74
CA ASP A 810 -22.76 8.16 -17.67
C ASP A 810 -23.37 9.41 -16.99
N GLU A 811 -24.55 9.27 -16.38
CA GLU A 811 -25.23 10.35 -15.65
C GLU A 811 -24.35 10.94 -14.53
N ARG A 812 -23.64 10.08 -13.81
CA ARG A 812 -22.74 10.48 -12.72
C ARG A 812 -21.51 11.18 -13.24
N GLN A 813 -20.89 10.67 -14.31
CA GLN A 813 -19.69 11.22 -14.94
C GLN A 813 -19.96 12.62 -15.51
N ASP A 814 -21.08 12.82 -16.19
CA ASP A 814 -21.49 14.12 -16.71
C ASP A 814 -21.59 15.20 -15.59
N ILE A 815 -22.01 14.82 -14.37
CA ILE A 815 -21.99 15.70 -13.20
C ILE A 815 -20.55 15.94 -12.71
N VAL A 816 -19.80 14.89 -12.39
CA VAL A 816 -18.50 15.06 -11.69
C VAL A 816 -17.43 15.71 -12.56
N VAL A 817 -17.43 15.50 -13.88
CA VAL A 817 -16.47 16.12 -14.81
C VAL A 817 -16.62 17.64 -14.84
N GLU A 818 -17.83 18.17 -14.67
CA GLU A 818 -18.09 19.61 -14.54
C GLU A 818 -17.85 20.13 -13.12
N GLU A 819 -18.32 19.42 -12.10
CA GLU A 819 -18.45 19.97 -10.75
C GLU A 819 -17.21 19.80 -9.86
N VAL A 820 -16.42 18.73 -10.05
CA VAL A 820 -15.12 18.55 -9.36
C VAL A 820 -14.18 19.75 -9.60
N PRO A 821 -13.89 20.18 -10.84
CA PRO A 821 -13.00 21.32 -11.07
C PRO A 821 -13.61 22.67 -10.63
N ARG A 822 -14.95 22.80 -10.58
CA ARG A 822 -15.64 24.00 -10.06
C ARG A 822 -15.47 24.13 -8.54
N LEU A 823 -15.73 23.06 -7.78
CA LEU A 823 -15.56 23.07 -6.32
C LEU A 823 -14.07 23.20 -5.93
N ALA A 824 -13.18 22.54 -6.68
CA ALA A 824 -11.73 22.68 -6.55
C ALA A 824 -11.26 24.14 -6.75
N LYS A 825 -11.81 24.86 -7.74
CA LYS A 825 -11.53 26.28 -7.98
C LYS A 825 -11.83 27.14 -6.76
N GLU A 826 -12.92 26.88 -6.03
CA GLU A 826 -13.25 27.65 -4.82
C GLU A 826 -12.24 27.45 -3.69
N ALA A 827 -11.85 26.20 -3.43
CA ALA A 827 -10.82 25.89 -2.43
C ALA A 827 -9.47 26.50 -2.82
N ALA A 828 -9.06 26.33 -4.09
CA ALA A 828 -7.81 26.87 -4.61
C ALA A 828 -7.78 28.41 -4.60
N ALA A 829 -8.88 29.08 -4.94
CA ALA A 829 -8.98 30.54 -4.88
C ALA A 829 -8.85 31.06 -3.44
N LYS A 830 -9.40 30.35 -2.44
CA LYS A 830 -9.20 30.68 -1.02
C LYS A 830 -7.75 30.49 -0.59
N ALA A 831 -7.10 29.39 -1.01
CA ALA A 831 -5.69 29.13 -0.71
C ALA A 831 -4.75 30.17 -1.34
N ILE A 832 -4.93 30.50 -2.62
CA ILE A 832 -4.14 31.53 -3.33
C ILE A 832 -4.35 32.90 -2.68
N LYS A 833 -5.60 33.26 -2.33
CA LYS A 833 -5.90 34.52 -1.63
C LYS A 833 -5.22 34.61 -0.27
N GLU A 834 -5.13 33.51 0.48
CA GLU A 834 -4.45 33.46 1.77
C GLU A 834 -2.91 33.53 1.61
N TRP A 835 -2.37 32.85 0.60
CA TRP A 835 -0.94 32.85 0.27
C TRP A 835 -0.43 34.25 -0.11
N GLY A 836 -1.28 35.09 -0.71
CA GLY A 836 -1.02 36.51 -0.91
C GLY A 836 -0.08 36.87 -2.05
N ARG A 837 0.32 35.90 -2.87
CA ARG A 837 1.10 36.10 -4.11
C ARG A 837 0.21 35.98 -5.36
N ASP A 838 0.75 36.37 -6.52
CA ASP A 838 0.04 36.20 -7.78
C ASP A 838 -0.05 34.71 -8.14
N LYS A 839 -1.16 34.32 -8.75
CA LYS A 839 -1.38 32.97 -9.27
C LYS A 839 -0.40 32.61 -10.40
N SER A 840 0.23 33.59 -11.06
CA SER A 840 1.31 33.38 -12.02
C SER A 840 2.56 32.76 -11.40
N ASP A 841 2.74 32.90 -10.09
CA ASP A 841 3.85 32.31 -9.35
C ASP A 841 3.64 30.81 -9.04
N VAL A 842 2.45 30.26 -9.34
CA VAL A 842 2.20 28.81 -9.25
C VAL A 842 2.93 28.11 -10.40
N THR A 843 3.83 27.19 -10.03
CA THR A 843 4.68 26.44 -10.98
C THR A 843 4.18 25.03 -11.24
N HIS A 844 3.49 24.44 -10.26
CA HIS A 844 3.07 23.04 -10.29
C HIS A 844 1.64 22.90 -9.75
N LEU A 845 0.89 21.92 -10.25
CA LEU A 845 -0.43 21.53 -9.76
C LEU A 845 -0.45 20.02 -9.50
N VAL A 846 -0.74 19.62 -8.26
CA VAL A 846 -1.02 18.22 -7.90
C VAL A 846 -2.50 18.12 -7.52
N PHE A 847 -3.30 17.43 -8.34
CA PHE A 847 -4.75 17.31 -8.14
C PHE A 847 -5.11 15.84 -7.87
N CYS A 848 -5.91 15.57 -6.84
CA CYS A 848 -6.55 14.26 -6.65
C CYS A 848 -8.08 14.31 -6.55
N SER A 849 -8.73 13.28 -7.08
CA SER A 849 -10.15 13.00 -6.88
C SER A 849 -10.43 11.51 -7.01
N THR A 850 -11.44 11.02 -6.30
CA THR A 850 -11.98 9.66 -6.45
C THR A 850 -13.00 9.58 -7.61
N SER A 851 -13.29 10.70 -8.29
CA SER A 851 -14.29 10.79 -9.36
C SER A 851 -13.86 11.70 -10.53
N GLY A 852 -14.63 11.68 -11.62
CA GLY A 852 -14.44 12.59 -12.76
C GLY A 852 -13.27 12.22 -13.66
N VAL A 853 -13.07 10.92 -13.89
CA VAL A 853 -12.03 10.40 -14.77
C VAL A 853 -12.35 10.79 -16.21
N ASP A 854 -11.56 11.70 -16.78
CA ASP A 854 -11.80 12.30 -18.10
C ASP A 854 -10.49 12.77 -18.75
N MET A 855 -10.50 13.05 -20.06
CA MET A 855 -9.37 13.62 -20.79
C MET A 855 -9.80 14.80 -21.68
N PRO A 856 -9.34 16.04 -21.44
CA PRO A 856 -8.42 16.47 -20.38
C PRO A 856 -9.02 16.40 -18.96
N GLY A 857 -8.18 16.11 -17.97
CA GLY A 857 -8.61 15.92 -16.59
C GLY A 857 -9.01 17.20 -15.83
N ALA A 858 -9.42 17.00 -14.57
CA ALA A 858 -9.82 18.09 -13.67
C ALA A 858 -8.66 19.07 -13.38
N ASP A 859 -7.41 18.61 -13.43
CA ASP A 859 -6.18 19.40 -13.34
C ASP A 859 -6.08 20.45 -14.48
N TYR A 860 -6.34 20.04 -15.72
CA TYR A 860 -6.34 20.90 -16.89
C TYR A 860 -7.48 21.93 -16.78
N ARG A 861 -8.69 21.45 -16.46
CA ARG A 861 -9.87 22.31 -16.29
C ARG A 861 -9.64 23.35 -15.19
N LEU A 862 -9.01 22.98 -14.08
CA LEU A 862 -8.67 23.89 -12.98
C LEU A 862 -7.66 24.98 -13.41
N VAL A 863 -6.62 24.63 -14.18
CA VAL A 863 -5.66 25.61 -14.72
C VAL A 863 -6.38 26.71 -15.49
N LYS A 864 -7.35 26.38 -16.34
CA LYS A 864 -8.15 27.39 -17.08
C LYS A 864 -9.12 28.14 -16.18
N LEU A 865 -9.82 27.47 -15.26
CA LEU A 865 -10.79 28.09 -14.35
C LEU A 865 -10.18 29.12 -13.39
N LEU A 866 -8.93 28.89 -12.97
CA LEU A 866 -8.14 29.84 -12.19
C LEU A 866 -7.38 30.84 -13.09
N GLY A 867 -7.09 30.47 -14.34
CA GLY A 867 -6.19 31.21 -15.22
C GLY A 867 -4.74 31.17 -14.72
N LEU A 868 -4.24 29.97 -14.42
CA LEU A 868 -2.83 29.72 -14.12
C LEU A 868 -1.99 29.72 -15.42
N PRO A 869 -0.65 29.84 -15.35
CA PRO A 869 0.21 29.69 -16.52
C PRO A 869 0.02 28.34 -17.22
N LEU A 870 0.06 28.33 -18.55
CA LEU A 870 -0.06 27.09 -19.34
C LEU A 870 1.21 26.22 -19.28
N SER A 871 2.30 26.76 -18.73
CA SER A 871 3.55 26.07 -18.37
C SER A 871 3.53 25.45 -16.97
N VAL A 872 2.37 25.40 -16.28
CA VAL A 872 2.25 24.70 -15.00
C VAL A 872 2.41 23.21 -15.22
N ASN A 873 3.40 22.63 -14.54
CA ASN A 873 3.61 21.18 -14.46
C ASN A 873 2.48 20.54 -13.63
N ARG A 874 1.61 19.76 -14.27
CA ARG A 874 0.47 19.10 -13.64
C ARG A 874 0.79 17.65 -13.27
N ILE A 875 0.07 17.13 -12.28
CA ILE A 875 -0.06 15.71 -11.93
C ILE A 875 -1.52 15.51 -11.51
N MET A 876 -2.24 14.63 -12.21
CA MET A 876 -3.63 14.28 -11.93
C MET A 876 -3.70 12.84 -11.42
N LEU A 877 -4.34 12.65 -10.27
CA LEU A 877 -4.40 11.38 -9.55
C LEU A 877 -5.86 10.98 -9.30
N TYR A 878 -6.34 9.99 -10.05
CA TYR A 878 -7.70 9.49 -9.95
C TYR A 878 -7.80 8.21 -9.12
N ASN A 879 -8.94 8.01 -8.47
CA ASN A 879 -9.38 6.73 -7.90
C ASN A 879 -8.35 6.09 -6.93
N GLN A 880 -7.82 6.88 -5.98
CA GLN A 880 -6.93 6.40 -4.91
C GLN A 880 -7.59 6.45 -3.51
N ALA A 881 -8.80 7.00 -3.41
CA ALA A 881 -9.59 7.17 -2.18
C ALA A 881 -8.79 7.79 -1.01
N CYS A 882 -9.25 7.59 0.22
CA CYS A 882 -8.92 8.44 1.37
C CYS A 882 -7.43 8.67 1.70
N HIS A 883 -6.52 7.74 1.41
CA HIS A 883 -5.10 7.89 1.77
C HIS A 883 -4.36 8.96 0.94
N ILE A 884 -4.84 9.26 -0.27
CA ILE A 884 -4.14 10.17 -1.19
C ILE A 884 -4.03 11.61 -0.67
N GLY A 885 -4.90 12.03 0.25
CA GLY A 885 -4.80 13.34 0.90
C GLY A 885 -3.48 13.58 1.64
N ALA A 886 -2.79 12.52 2.04
CA ALA A 886 -1.42 12.55 2.56
C ALA A 886 -0.36 12.36 1.45
N GLN A 887 -0.62 11.45 0.50
CA GLN A 887 0.25 11.15 -0.64
C GLN A 887 0.54 12.38 -1.52
N ILE A 888 -0.45 13.25 -1.77
CA ILE A 888 -0.26 14.49 -2.54
C ILE A 888 0.69 15.48 -1.85
N LEU A 889 0.74 15.46 -0.52
CA LEU A 889 1.70 16.26 0.25
C LEU A 889 3.12 15.68 0.14
N ARG A 890 3.26 14.35 0.09
CA ARG A 890 4.54 13.66 -0.21
C ARG A 890 5.05 14.04 -1.61
N ILE A 891 4.19 13.99 -2.63
CA ILE A 891 4.53 14.39 -4.01
C ILE A 891 4.91 15.88 -4.07
N ALA A 892 4.11 16.76 -3.46
CA ALA A 892 4.39 18.19 -3.41
C ALA A 892 5.67 18.54 -2.63
N LYS A 893 6.01 17.75 -1.60
CA LYS A 893 7.27 17.85 -0.85
C LYS A 893 8.47 17.61 -1.76
N ASP A 894 8.48 16.50 -2.50
CA ASP A 894 9.59 16.16 -3.40
C ASP A 894 9.77 17.21 -4.51
N ILE A 895 8.66 17.64 -5.14
CA ILE A 895 8.67 18.70 -6.15
C ILE A 895 9.24 20.00 -5.59
N ALA A 896 8.71 20.50 -4.46
CA ALA A 896 9.11 21.78 -3.88
C ALA A 896 10.55 21.77 -3.33
N GLU A 897 11.07 20.61 -2.94
CA GLU A 897 12.44 20.47 -2.43
C GLU A 897 13.48 20.27 -3.54
N ASN A 898 13.13 19.56 -4.62
CA ASN A 898 14.03 19.38 -5.76
C ASN A 898 14.08 20.60 -6.69
N ASN A 899 12.98 21.36 -6.80
CA ASN A 899 12.86 22.50 -7.71
C ASN A 899 12.89 23.83 -6.95
N LYS A 900 13.96 24.60 -7.14
CA LYS A 900 14.16 25.93 -6.54
C LYS A 900 13.03 26.87 -6.93
N ASP A 901 12.58 27.67 -5.95
CA ASP A 901 11.51 28.67 -6.06
C ASP A 901 10.14 28.11 -6.48
N ALA A 902 10.01 26.77 -6.59
CA ALA A 902 8.77 26.13 -6.94
C ALA A 902 7.67 26.39 -5.90
N ARG A 903 6.47 26.60 -6.41
CA ARG A 903 5.22 26.75 -5.66
C ARG A 903 4.21 25.79 -6.27
N VAL A 904 3.77 24.84 -5.45
CA VAL A 904 2.89 23.73 -5.81
C VAL A 904 1.52 24.03 -5.24
N LEU A 905 0.54 24.18 -6.12
CA LEU A 905 -0.87 24.14 -5.75
C LEU A 905 -1.27 22.68 -5.61
N VAL A 906 -1.59 22.25 -4.40
CA VAL A 906 -2.08 20.90 -4.09
C VAL A 906 -3.58 20.98 -3.91
N VAL A 907 -4.35 20.10 -4.55
CA VAL A 907 -5.82 20.11 -4.49
C VAL A 907 -6.36 18.69 -4.32
N ALA A 908 -7.25 18.52 -3.35
CA ALA A 908 -8.09 17.35 -3.19
C ALA A 908 -9.55 17.77 -3.34
N CYS A 909 -10.32 17.13 -4.22
CA CYS A 909 -11.72 17.45 -4.43
C CYS A 909 -12.55 16.18 -4.61
N GLU A 910 -13.57 16.01 -3.77
CA GLU A 910 -14.30 14.75 -3.63
C GLU A 910 -15.81 15.03 -3.67
N LEU A 911 -16.53 14.29 -4.52
CA LEU A 911 -17.98 14.28 -4.62
C LEU A 911 -18.50 12.85 -4.47
N ASN A 912 -19.51 12.64 -3.63
CA ASN A 912 -20.12 11.33 -3.38
C ASN A 912 -21.01 10.83 -4.54
N THR A 913 -21.15 11.62 -5.61
CA THR A 913 -21.96 11.35 -6.82
C THR A 913 -21.73 9.97 -7.42
N LEU A 914 -20.49 9.46 -7.46
CA LEU A 914 -20.22 8.11 -7.98
C LEU A 914 -20.72 6.98 -7.05
N ILE A 915 -20.93 7.25 -5.76
CA ILE A 915 -21.21 6.24 -4.72
C ILE A 915 -22.69 6.22 -4.33
N PHE A 916 -23.41 7.34 -4.43
CA PHE A 916 -24.82 7.44 -4.05
C PHE A 916 -25.68 6.41 -4.81
N ARG A 917 -26.45 5.59 -4.10
CA ARG A 917 -27.33 4.58 -4.69
C ARG A 917 -28.49 4.26 -3.75
N GLY A 918 -29.50 3.55 -4.25
CA GLY A 918 -30.60 3.03 -3.45
C GLY A 918 -30.15 2.05 -2.36
N PRO A 919 -30.94 1.86 -1.29
CA PRO A 919 -30.68 0.88 -0.25
C PRO A 919 -31.06 -0.55 -0.70
N ASP A 920 -30.33 -1.55 -0.20
CA ASP A 920 -30.67 -2.97 -0.33
C ASP A 920 -30.43 -3.67 1.02
N GLU A 921 -31.28 -4.63 1.39
CA GLU A 921 -31.19 -5.31 2.69
C GLU A 921 -29.95 -6.20 2.83
N ARG A 922 -29.37 -6.63 1.71
CA ARG A 922 -28.21 -7.53 1.62
C ARG A 922 -26.89 -6.78 1.70
N ASP A 923 -26.87 -5.49 1.37
CA ASP A 923 -25.66 -4.65 1.40
C ASP A 923 -25.71 -3.57 2.50
N PHE A 924 -25.45 -4.04 3.72
CA PHE A 924 -25.27 -3.18 4.89
C PHE A 924 -24.02 -2.28 4.80
N LEU A 925 -23.01 -2.63 4.00
CA LEU A 925 -21.76 -1.88 3.90
C LEU A 925 -21.92 -0.64 3.02
N SER A 926 -22.67 -0.73 1.92
CA SER A 926 -23.12 0.44 1.16
C SER A 926 -23.88 1.42 2.07
N LEU A 927 -24.82 0.95 2.91
CA LEU A 927 -25.52 1.81 3.87
C LEU A 927 -24.57 2.54 4.83
N ALA A 928 -23.53 1.87 5.33
CA ALA A 928 -22.51 2.55 6.15
C ALA A 928 -21.78 3.66 5.38
N GLY A 929 -21.48 3.43 4.09
CA GLY A 929 -20.96 4.45 3.18
C GLY A 929 -21.93 5.61 2.95
N GLN A 930 -23.20 5.32 2.65
CA GLN A 930 -24.24 6.35 2.45
C GLN A 930 -24.50 7.19 3.71
N ALA A 931 -24.25 6.65 4.90
CA ALA A 931 -24.30 7.41 6.15
C ALA A 931 -23.05 8.30 6.37
N ALA A 932 -21.89 7.91 5.85
CA ALA A 932 -20.61 8.53 6.19
C ALA A 932 -20.07 9.55 5.15
N PHE A 933 -20.25 9.29 3.85
CA PHE A 933 -19.59 10.06 2.80
C PHE A 933 -20.24 11.43 2.52
N ALA A 934 -19.40 12.40 2.19
CA ALA A 934 -19.78 13.79 1.99
C ALA A 934 -18.88 14.47 0.95
N ASP A 935 -19.27 15.69 0.54
CA ASP A 935 -18.62 16.41 -0.54
C ASP A 935 -17.78 17.57 -0.03
N GLY A 936 -16.59 17.75 -0.59
CA GLY A 936 -15.70 18.83 -0.22
C GLY A 936 -14.43 18.90 -1.05
N ALA A 937 -13.85 20.09 -1.11
CA ALA A 937 -12.55 20.35 -1.69
C ALA A 937 -11.64 21.10 -0.71
N ALA A 938 -10.37 20.75 -0.72
CA ALA A 938 -9.32 21.44 0.00
C ALA A 938 -8.14 21.69 -0.93
N ALA A 939 -7.51 22.85 -0.78
CA ALA A 939 -6.35 23.25 -1.54
C ALA A 939 -5.27 23.82 -0.62
N VAL A 940 -4.01 23.54 -0.94
CA VAL A 940 -2.84 23.91 -0.14
C VAL A 940 -1.79 24.49 -1.06
N ILE A 941 -1.12 25.57 -0.65
CA ILE A 941 0.11 26.03 -1.31
C ILE A 941 1.32 25.47 -0.57
N VAL A 942 2.17 24.74 -1.30
CA VAL A 942 3.42 24.16 -0.81
C VAL A 942 4.60 24.79 -1.55
N GLY A 943 5.67 25.12 -0.84
CA GLY A 943 6.93 25.56 -1.44
C GLY A 943 8.07 25.50 -0.43
N ALA A 944 9.31 25.40 -0.89
CA ALA A 944 10.48 25.57 -0.05
C ALA A 944 11.03 27.00 -0.14
N ASP A 945 11.89 27.36 0.81
CA ASP A 945 12.47 28.71 0.96
C ASP A 945 11.39 29.83 0.94
N PRO A 946 10.53 29.92 1.99
CA PRO A 946 9.45 30.90 2.06
C PRO A 946 10.01 32.34 2.07
N ILE A 947 9.41 33.22 1.27
CA ILE A 947 9.81 34.62 1.13
C ILE A 947 9.38 35.40 2.37
N GLN A 948 10.36 35.76 3.21
CA GLN A 948 10.14 36.45 4.47
C GLN A 948 9.32 37.75 4.29
N GLY A 949 8.27 37.90 5.09
CA GLY A 949 7.39 39.08 5.07
C GLY A 949 6.31 39.06 3.99
N VAL A 950 6.39 38.15 3.02
CA VAL A 950 5.36 37.93 1.99
C VAL A 950 4.60 36.64 2.28
N GLU A 951 5.32 35.53 2.35
CA GLU A 951 4.76 34.20 2.56
C GLU A 951 4.75 33.84 4.04
N LYS A 952 3.67 33.19 4.51
CA LYS A 952 3.48 32.81 5.91
C LYS A 952 3.52 31.28 6.03
N PRO A 953 4.61 30.70 6.55
CA PRO A 953 4.65 29.29 6.91
C PRO A 953 3.49 28.90 7.84
N ILE A 954 3.02 27.66 7.71
CA ILE A 954 2.03 27.04 8.61
C ILE A 954 2.61 25.75 9.18
N PHE A 955 3.13 24.87 8.32
CA PHE A 955 3.78 23.61 8.71
C PHE A 955 4.95 23.30 7.78
N GLU A 956 6.11 22.90 8.32
CA GLU A 956 7.22 22.31 7.56
C GLU A 956 7.00 20.80 7.41
N MET A 957 7.19 20.24 6.22
CA MET A 957 7.06 18.80 5.93
C MET A 957 8.43 18.13 5.98
N MET A 958 8.67 17.34 7.03
CA MET A 958 10.01 16.88 7.40
C MET A 958 10.37 15.52 6.79
N SER A 959 9.46 14.55 6.88
CA SER A 959 9.54 13.25 6.19
C SER A 959 8.15 12.80 5.76
N ALA A 960 8.09 11.90 4.77
CA ALA A 960 6.86 11.26 4.35
C ALA A 960 7.16 9.81 3.92
N ALA A 961 6.29 8.87 4.26
CA ALA A 961 6.46 7.44 3.97
C ALA A 961 5.11 6.71 3.86
N GLN A 962 5.05 5.73 2.97
CA GLN A 962 3.91 4.83 2.78
C GLN A 962 4.23 3.43 3.32
N VAL A 963 3.22 2.79 3.91
CA VAL A 963 3.24 1.37 4.27
C VAL A 963 1.97 0.69 3.76
N THR A 964 2.14 -0.43 3.07
CA THR A 964 1.06 -1.37 2.79
C THR A 964 0.97 -2.40 3.92
N VAL A 965 -0.22 -2.59 4.46
CA VAL A 965 -0.50 -3.64 5.45
C VAL A 965 -0.66 -4.98 4.70
N PRO A 966 0.03 -6.06 5.10
CA PRO A 966 -0.08 -7.36 4.44
C PRO A 966 -1.49 -7.96 4.55
N ASP A 967 -1.87 -8.72 3.53
CA ASP A 967 -3.10 -9.54 3.44
C ASP A 967 -4.40 -8.80 3.81
N CYS A 968 -4.45 -7.51 3.43
CA CYS A 968 -5.54 -6.59 3.70
C CYS A 968 -6.22 -6.06 2.43
N GLU A 969 -6.10 -6.77 1.29
CA GLU A 969 -6.63 -6.36 -0.02
C GLU A 969 -8.13 -6.07 0.04
N ARG A 970 -8.85 -6.93 0.78
CA ARG A 970 -10.30 -6.92 0.93
C ARG A 970 -10.77 -6.12 2.15
N ALA A 971 -9.85 -5.50 2.90
CA ALA A 971 -10.17 -4.76 4.12
C ALA A 971 -10.92 -3.46 3.83
N VAL A 972 -10.54 -2.78 2.75
CA VAL A 972 -11.26 -1.65 2.17
C VAL A 972 -10.87 -1.52 0.70
N GLY A 973 -11.87 -1.38 -0.17
CA GLY A 973 -11.70 -1.29 -1.61
C GLY A 973 -12.98 -0.84 -2.30
N GLY A 974 -12.91 -0.64 -3.60
CA GLY A 974 -14.04 -0.20 -4.40
C GLY A 974 -13.82 -0.39 -5.90
N HIS A 975 -14.87 -0.78 -6.61
CA HIS A 975 -14.82 -1.11 -8.03
C HIS A 975 -15.68 -0.13 -8.82
N LEU A 976 -15.08 0.52 -9.82
CA LEU A 976 -15.78 1.38 -10.76
C LEU A 976 -16.48 0.50 -11.81
N LYS A 977 -17.79 0.67 -11.92
CA LYS A 977 -18.71 -0.11 -12.76
C LYS A 977 -19.69 0.81 -13.50
N GLU A 978 -20.46 0.25 -14.43
CA GLU A 978 -21.60 0.89 -15.12
C GLU A 978 -22.66 1.43 -14.13
N ILE A 979 -22.76 0.82 -12.95
CA ILE A 979 -23.63 1.28 -11.84
C ILE A 979 -22.98 2.37 -10.94
N GLY A 980 -21.85 2.94 -11.37
CA GLY A 980 -21.00 3.83 -10.59
C GLY A 980 -19.96 3.10 -9.73
N LEU A 981 -19.46 3.78 -8.70
CA LEU A 981 -18.38 3.31 -7.84
C LEU A 981 -18.93 2.56 -6.61
N THR A 982 -18.80 1.24 -6.64
CA THR A 982 -19.09 0.37 -5.48
C THR A 982 -17.98 0.43 -4.44
N PHE A 983 -18.31 0.22 -3.16
CA PHE A 983 -17.35 0.23 -2.06
C PHE A 983 -17.62 -0.90 -1.07
N HIS A 984 -16.56 -1.47 -0.49
CA HIS A 984 -16.66 -2.47 0.57
C HIS A 984 -15.67 -2.17 1.71
N PHE A 985 -16.05 -2.55 2.94
CA PHE A 985 -15.27 -2.32 4.16
C PHE A 985 -15.39 -3.54 5.09
N MET A 986 -14.29 -4.03 5.65
CA MET A 986 -14.33 -5.05 6.71
C MET A 986 -14.58 -4.40 8.08
N ASN A 987 -15.39 -5.05 8.91
CA ASN A 987 -15.68 -4.59 10.28
C ASN A 987 -14.41 -4.45 11.15
N GLN A 988 -13.35 -5.19 10.82
CA GLN A 988 -12.05 -5.17 11.49
C GLN A 988 -11.15 -3.98 11.10
N LEU A 989 -11.54 -3.15 10.11
CA LEU A 989 -10.72 -2.05 9.59
C LEU A 989 -10.12 -1.12 10.67
N PRO A 990 -10.85 -0.71 11.74
CA PRO A 990 -10.25 0.07 12.83
C PRO A 990 -9.08 -0.62 13.52
N MET A 991 -9.15 -1.95 13.73
CA MET A 991 -8.09 -2.73 14.37
C MET A 991 -6.91 -2.97 13.43
N LEU A 992 -7.16 -3.19 12.14
CA LEU A 992 -6.11 -3.34 11.13
C LEU A 992 -5.27 -2.06 11.01
N ILE A 993 -5.92 -0.89 11.00
CA ILE A 993 -5.24 0.41 11.04
C ILE A 993 -4.46 0.59 12.36
N SER A 994 -5.11 0.40 13.51
CA SER A 994 -4.47 0.67 14.80
C SER A 994 -3.26 -0.25 15.07
N ASN A 995 -3.35 -1.53 14.70
CA ASN A 995 -2.27 -2.49 14.97
C ASN A 995 -0.97 -2.21 14.18
N ASN A 996 -1.02 -1.47 13.08
CA ASN A 996 0.15 -1.14 12.25
C ASN A 996 0.71 0.28 12.52
N LEU A 997 -0.09 1.15 13.16
CA LEU A 997 0.26 2.56 13.38
C LEU A 997 1.47 2.77 14.29
N GLU A 998 1.67 1.94 15.31
CA GLU A 998 2.79 2.07 16.23
C GLU A 998 4.15 1.89 15.52
N ASN A 999 4.26 0.94 14.60
CA ASN A 999 5.45 0.76 13.77
C ASN A 999 5.68 1.95 12.83
N CYS A 1000 4.61 2.50 12.25
CA CYS A 1000 4.68 3.68 11.39
C CYS A 1000 5.19 4.91 12.18
N LEU A 1001 4.69 5.12 13.41
CA LEU A 1001 5.16 6.17 14.32
C LEU A 1001 6.62 5.96 14.71
N LEU A 1002 7.00 4.76 15.13
CA LEU A 1002 8.37 4.44 15.54
C LEU A 1002 9.37 4.74 14.43
N GLU A 1003 9.17 4.25 13.21
CA GLU A 1003 10.11 4.53 12.12
C GLU A 1003 10.08 6.01 11.68
N ALA A 1004 8.92 6.67 11.69
CA ALA A 1004 8.81 8.09 11.33
C ALA A 1004 9.54 9.03 12.33
N PHE A 1005 9.47 8.73 13.63
CA PHE A 1005 10.00 9.58 14.71
C PHE A 1005 11.36 9.14 15.28
N LYS A 1006 11.84 7.93 14.96
CA LYS A 1006 13.18 7.43 15.31
C LYS A 1006 14.34 8.40 15.00
N PRO A 1007 14.38 9.12 13.87
CA PRO A 1007 15.41 10.14 13.62
C PRO A 1007 15.36 11.35 14.57
N LEU A 1008 14.22 11.59 15.20
CA LEU A 1008 13.95 12.71 16.12
C LEU A 1008 14.04 12.31 17.60
N GLY A 1009 14.06 11.01 17.90
CA GLY A 1009 14.11 10.48 19.27
C GLY A 1009 12.80 10.66 20.07
N ILE A 1010 11.69 10.94 19.39
CA ILE A 1010 10.36 11.09 20.02
C ILE A 1010 9.72 9.72 20.20
N THR A 1011 9.33 9.39 21.42
CA THR A 1011 8.67 8.10 21.78
C THR A 1011 7.37 8.27 22.57
N ASP A 1012 6.97 9.51 22.89
CA ASP A 1012 5.68 9.80 23.53
C ASP A 1012 4.77 10.47 22.50
N TRP A 1013 3.76 9.74 22.06
CA TRP A 1013 2.81 10.18 21.03
C TRP A 1013 1.88 11.31 21.51
N ASN A 1014 1.93 11.66 22.80
CA ASN A 1014 1.29 12.84 23.36
C ASN A 1014 2.20 14.08 23.37
N GLU A 1015 3.49 13.96 23.06
CA GLU A 1015 4.39 15.11 22.84
C GLU A 1015 4.25 15.69 21.40
N VAL A 1016 3.44 15.06 20.52
CA VAL A 1016 3.15 15.53 19.14
C VAL A 1016 1.69 15.95 18.90
N PHE A 1017 1.44 16.81 17.92
CA PHE A 1017 0.08 17.12 17.41
C PHE A 1017 -0.35 16.15 16.31
N TRP A 1018 -1.67 15.99 16.10
CA TRP A 1018 -2.21 14.94 15.25
C TRP A 1018 -3.15 15.50 14.16
N VAL A 1019 -2.91 15.07 12.92
CA VAL A 1019 -3.74 15.35 11.74
C VAL A 1019 -4.15 14.01 11.10
N SER A 1020 -5.00 13.24 11.79
CA SER A 1020 -5.41 11.91 11.32
C SER A 1020 -6.66 11.99 10.44
N HIS A 1021 -6.65 11.33 9.28
CA HIS A 1021 -7.84 11.10 8.47
C HIS A 1021 -8.93 10.35 9.30
N PRO A 1022 -10.13 10.93 9.49
CA PRO A 1022 -11.20 10.31 10.25
C PRO A 1022 -12.07 9.44 9.33
N GLY A 1023 -11.60 8.25 8.93
CA GLY A 1023 -12.35 7.41 7.99
C GLY A 1023 -13.73 6.98 8.52
N ASN A 1024 -13.79 6.68 9.82
CA ASN A 1024 -15.01 6.61 10.61
C ASN A 1024 -14.67 6.85 12.10
N TRP A 1025 -15.68 7.02 12.95
CA TRP A 1025 -15.48 7.28 14.38
C TRP A 1025 -14.71 6.18 15.10
N GLY A 1026 -14.99 4.91 14.77
CA GLY A 1026 -14.34 3.75 15.37
C GLY A 1026 -12.84 3.65 15.06
N ILE A 1027 -12.38 4.15 13.90
CA ILE A 1027 -10.95 4.28 13.59
C ILE A 1027 -10.29 5.21 14.61
N MET A 1028 -10.84 6.40 14.85
CA MET A 1028 -10.28 7.35 15.84
C MET A 1028 -10.24 6.74 17.24
N ASP A 1029 -11.31 6.06 17.67
CA ASP A 1029 -11.35 5.38 18.97
C ASP A 1029 -10.36 4.22 19.08
N ALA A 1030 -10.04 3.53 17.97
CA ALA A 1030 -9.03 2.47 17.93
C ALA A 1030 -7.61 3.04 18.00
N ILE A 1031 -7.33 4.13 17.28
CA ILE A 1031 -6.03 4.83 17.31
C ILE A 1031 -5.76 5.36 18.72
N GLU A 1032 -6.71 6.14 19.27
CA GLU A 1032 -6.59 6.78 20.59
C GLU A 1032 -6.24 5.77 21.68
N ARG A 1033 -6.97 4.65 21.74
CA ARG A 1033 -6.73 3.58 22.71
C ARG A 1033 -5.42 2.82 22.45
N LYS A 1034 -5.10 2.51 21.20
CA LYS A 1034 -3.97 1.64 20.85
C LYS A 1034 -2.62 2.29 21.14
N VAL A 1035 -2.47 3.58 20.82
CA VAL A 1035 -1.20 4.31 21.02
C VAL A 1035 -1.22 5.24 22.23
N GLY A 1036 -2.21 5.09 23.11
CA GLY A 1036 -2.28 5.78 24.41
C GLY A 1036 -2.45 7.30 24.31
N LEU A 1037 -3.20 7.79 23.34
CA LEU A 1037 -3.44 9.23 23.20
C LEU A 1037 -4.42 9.73 24.25
N LYS A 1038 -4.18 10.96 24.74
CA LYS A 1038 -5.19 11.71 25.49
C LYS A 1038 -6.32 12.12 24.56
N GLN A 1039 -7.54 12.21 25.10
CA GLN A 1039 -8.78 12.44 24.34
C GLN A 1039 -8.75 13.72 23.47
N GLU A 1040 -8.02 14.76 23.89
CA GLU A 1040 -7.89 15.99 23.12
C GLU A 1040 -7.10 15.82 21.82
N LYS A 1041 -6.28 14.78 21.65
CA LYS A 1041 -5.36 14.66 20.51
C LYS A 1041 -6.05 14.51 19.17
N LEU A 1042 -7.19 13.82 19.11
CA LEU A 1042 -7.98 13.65 17.89
C LEU A 1042 -9.15 14.64 17.81
N ARG A 1043 -9.16 15.71 18.63
CA ARG A 1043 -10.26 16.70 18.68
C ARG A 1043 -10.59 17.30 17.32
N SER A 1044 -9.57 17.62 16.52
CA SER A 1044 -9.74 18.18 15.18
C SER A 1044 -10.31 17.16 14.18
N SER A 1045 -9.79 15.93 14.19
CA SER A 1045 -10.32 14.83 13.36
C SER A 1045 -11.79 14.55 13.67
N ARG A 1046 -12.15 14.51 14.96
CA ARG A 1046 -13.53 14.32 15.44
C ARG A 1046 -14.43 15.49 15.08
N HIS A 1047 -13.94 16.73 15.19
CA HIS A 1047 -14.69 17.94 14.81
C HIS A 1047 -15.01 17.97 13.32
N VAL A 1048 -14.01 17.77 12.46
CA VAL A 1048 -14.20 17.77 11.00
C VAL A 1048 -15.14 16.65 10.56
N PHE A 1049 -15.00 15.44 11.10
CA PHE A 1049 -15.93 14.35 10.83
C PHE A 1049 -17.36 14.70 11.25
N GLY A 1050 -17.53 15.33 12.43
CA GLY A 1050 -18.82 15.74 12.96
C GLY A 1050 -19.52 16.84 12.14
N GLU A 1051 -18.78 17.84 11.65
CA GLU A 1051 -19.35 19.00 10.95
C GLU A 1051 -19.43 18.87 9.43
N TYR A 1052 -18.69 17.94 8.82
CA TYR A 1052 -18.61 17.79 7.36
C TYR A 1052 -18.83 16.35 6.86
N GLY A 1053 -18.67 15.32 7.70
CA GLY A 1053 -18.63 13.91 7.27
C GLY A 1053 -17.27 13.48 6.69
N ASN A 1054 -17.25 12.33 6.02
CA ASN A 1054 -16.06 11.82 5.34
C ASN A 1054 -16.00 12.35 3.88
N MET A 1055 -15.20 13.39 3.68
CA MET A 1055 -14.88 13.99 2.36
C MET A 1055 -13.66 13.31 1.71
N MET A 1056 -13.54 11.99 1.89
CA MET A 1056 -12.44 11.15 1.41
C MET A 1056 -11.05 11.81 1.56
N SER A 1057 -10.31 12.01 0.47
CA SER A 1057 -8.96 12.58 0.49
C SER A 1057 -8.89 14.01 1.03
N ALA A 1058 -9.89 14.86 0.75
CA ALA A 1058 -9.92 16.24 1.21
C ALA A 1058 -10.02 16.35 2.74
N THR A 1059 -10.60 15.34 3.42
CA THR A 1059 -10.85 15.36 4.87
C THR A 1059 -9.61 15.65 5.71
N VAL A 1060 -8.45 15.08 5.37
CA VAL A 1060 -7.23 15.28 6.18
C VAL A 1060 -6.68 16.71 6.08
N LEU A 1061 -6.94 17.39 4.97
CA LEU A 1061 -6.58 18.80 4.76
C LEU A 1061 -7.54 19.74 5.51
N PHE A 1062 -8.82 19.40 5.62
CA PHE A 1062 -9.75 20.09 6.54
C PHE A 1062 -9.32 19.93 8.00
N VAL A 1063 -8.84 18.74 8.41
CA VAL A 1063 -8.31 18.53 9.77
C VAL A 1063 -7.06 19.39 10.01
N MET A 1064 -6.18 19.52 9.02
CA MET A 1064 -5.01 20.41 9.10
C MET A 1064 -5.39 21.88 9.25
N ASP A 1065 -6.38 22.34 8.48
CA ASP A 1065 -6.91 23.71 8.54
C ASP A 1065 -7.59 24.00 9.89
N ASP A 1066 -8.31 23.03 10.44
CA ASP A 1066 -8.94 23.11 11.75
C ASP A 1066 -7.91 23.14 12.91
N VAL A 1067 -6.84 22.34 12.84
CA VAL A 1067 -5.74 22.37 13.82
C VAL A 1067 -5.13 23.77 13.92
N ARG A 1068 -4.73 24.39 12.79
CA ARG A 1068 -4.12 25.72 12.80
C ARG A 1068 -5.08 26.81 13.25
N LYS A 1069 -6.35 26.77 12.81
CA LYS A 1069 -7.37 27.77 13.15
C LYS A 1069 -7.74 27.72 14.63
N ARG A 1070 -7.91 26.52 15.19
CA ARG A 1070 -8.12 26.33 16.63
C ARG A 1070 -6.91 26.78 17.44
N SER A 1071 -5.70 26.48 16.97
CA SER A 1071 -4.47 26.91 17.64
C SER A 1071 -4.38 28.44 17.76
N ALA A 1072 -4.69 29.15 16.68
CA ALA A 1072 -4.76 30.62 16.69
C ALA A 1072 -5.88 31.15 17.58
N ALA A 1073 -7.10 30.59 17.49
CA ALA A 1073 -8.25 31.02 18.28
C ALA A 1073 -8.09 30.78 19.79
N GLU A 1074 -7.34 29.74 20.19
CA GLU A 1074 -7.02 29.42 21.59
C GLU A 1074 -5.74 30.11 22.10
N GLY A 1075 -5.07 30.93 21.29
CA GLY A 1075 -3.83 31.62 21.69
C GLY A 1075 -2.67 30.66 21.99
N ARG A 1076 -2.58 29.54 21.26
CA ARG A 1076 -1.48 28.57 21.39
C ARG A 1076 -0.16 29.17 20.89
N ALA A 1077 0.96 28.62 21.36
CA ALA A 1077 2.30 29.09 20.99
C ALA A 1077 2.71 28.75 19.54
N THR A 1078 2.08 27.74 18.92
CA THR A 1078 2.39 27.27 17.56
C THR A 1078 1.13 26.89 16.80
N THR A 1079 1.23 26.84 15.47
CA THR A 1079 0.17 26.36 14.55
C THR A 1079 -0.25 24.91 14.80
N GLY A 1080 0.54 24.12 15.54
CA GLY A 1080 0.32 22.72 15.86
C GLY A 1080 -0.10 22.49 17.31
N ASP A 1081 -1.18 23.14 17.77
CA ASP A 1081 -1.72 23.04 19.13
C ASP A 1081 -0.73 23.40 20.26
N GLY A 1082 0.26 24.26 19.94
CA GLY A 1082 1.35 24.64 20.86
C GLY A 1082 2.48 23.61 20.97
N LEU A 1083 2.49 22.57 20.14
CA LEU A 1083 3.53 21.54 20.08
C LEU A 1083 4.41 21.74 18.85
N GLU A 1084 5.71 21.49 18.95
CA GLU A 1084 6.64 21.66 17.83
C GLU A 1084 6.39 20.62 16.72
N TRP A 1085 6.26 19.36 17.07
CA TRP A 1085 6.21 18.22 16.14
C TRP A 1085 4.80 17.65 16.01
N GLY A 1086 4.48 17.13 14.83
CA GLY A 1086 3.18 16.54 14.54
C GLY A 1086 3.25 15.42 13.52
N VAL A 1087 2.16 14.66 13.44
CA VAL A 1087 1.99 13.58 12.46
C VAL A 1087 0.68 13.72 11.72
N LEU A 1088 0.73 13.53 10.41
CA LEU A 1088 -0.43 13.43 9.53
C LEU A 1088 -0.54 11.99 9.01
N PHE A 1089 -1.75 11.45 9.08
CA PHE A 1089 -2.05 10.09 8.60
C PHE A 1089 -3.17 10.08 7.56
N GLY A 1090 -2.91 9.41 6.43
CA GLY A 1090 -3.90 8.98 5.45
C GLY A 1090 -4.10 7.46 5.52
N PHE A 1091 -5.35 6.99 5.44
CA PHE A 1091 -5.70 5.56 5.42
C PHE A 1091 -6.59 5.28 4.21
N GLY A 1092 -6.40 4.16 3.51
CA GLY A 1092 -7.16 3.88 2.28
C GLY A 1092 -6.93 2.47 1.72
N PRO A 1093 -7.49 2.14 0.54
CA PRO A 1093 -7.39 0.81 -0.07
C PRO A 1093 -5.97 0.24 -0.12
N GLY A 1094 -5.85 -1.05 0.19
CA GLY A 1094 -4.60 -1.79 0.20
C GLY A 1094 -4.50 -2.86 1.29
N LEU A 1095 -4.75 -2.60 2.57
CA LEU A 1095 -4.82 -1.30 3.25
C LEU A 1095 -3.49 -0.54 3.12
N SER A 1096 -3.56 0.74 2.75
CA SER A 1096 -2.41 1.64 2.63
C SER A 1096 -2.45 2.72 3.73
N ILE A 1097 -1.31 2.94 4.38
CA ILE A 1097 -1.10 3.98 5.40
C ILE A 1097 -0.03 4.94 4.88
N GLU A 1098 -0.38 6.22 4.72
CA GLU A 1098 0.56 7.30 4.43
C GLU A 1098 0.84 8.09 5.72
N THR A 1099 2.11 8.32 6.02
CA THR A 1099 2.59 8.99 7.24
C THR A 1099 3.44 10.19 6.84
N VAL A 1100 3.07 11.39 7.29
CA VAL A 1100 3.87 12.62 7.07
C VAL A 1100 4.22 13.25 8.42
N VAL A 1101 5.52 13.43 8.68
CA VAL A 1101 6.00 14.15 9.87
C VAL A 1101 5.98 15.64 9.57
N LEU A 1102 5.23 16.37 10.38
CA LEU A 1102 5.07 17.82 10.32
C LEU A 1102 5.83 18.48 11.45
N ARG A 1103 6.27 19.73 11.21
CA ARG A 1103 6.74 20.65 12.23
C ARG A 1103 5.92 21.92 12.15
N SER A 1104 5.40 22.37 13.29
CA SER A 1104 4.65 23.62 13.41
C SER A 1104 5.57 24.84 13.33
N VAL A 1105 4.95 26.01 13.22
CA VAL A 1105 5.63 27.31 13.34
C VAL A 1105 4.98 28.14 14.46
N ALA A 1106 5.69 29.14 14.97
CA ALA A 1106 5.13 30.09 15.93
C ALA A 1106 3.96 30.89 15.31
N LEU A 1107 2.96 31.19 16.14
CA LEU A 1107 1.79 32.01 15.79
C LEU A 1107 2.04 33.51 16.01
#